data_AF-A0A2P6NK81-F1
#
_entry.id   AF-A0A2P6NK81-F1
#
_cell.length_a   1.000
_cell.length_b   1.000
_cell.length_c   1.000
_cell.angle_alpha   90.00
_cell.angle_beta   90.00
_cell.angle_gamma   90.00
#
_symmetry.space_group_name_H-M   'P 1'
#
loop_
_entity.id
_entity.type
_entity.pdbx_description
1 polymer ?
#
loop_
_entity_poly.entity_id
_entity_poly.type
_entity_poly.pdbx_seq_one_letter_code
_entity_poly.pdbx_strand_id
1 'polypeptide(L)'
;MSKFRAVFKDARLLSDVLSLFKDMMEIVQFDVSKEGIGFISADNVHANADASVFLIDLLLAPHMAFHVFDNPTEPVTVSVSLKCLCGILKQVQPNESLTMEGDGQDEVLTLVVTSPNKRKEFKLRQMDIMQSDRIYIPDMEYPCEVLIPPHELVIVGKELSVTGDAVLLKIDRESVLFNASEDLLESSIQLLPHSEFVIQCKQSQSLRLKNKFFARVTKMASLKPTAVLIQLKNNFPLSICFSFSGLGNINLHLAPLLDEESTRYVKSSARKKILGTIAMVAVVVLWVTTSEAIQYIFVKCDYNKPFFLTLFSSSLFSIYLIGFLFIPKWRKIQWTRVDATENRVEMEGDDTPYLLVLRLYSEKTEDRTIDEAQSNKKEDDLTLREVIKISAIFAPIWFAANYSFNLSLTLTSVSSNTILSTTSSLFILIIGIILKTEKFTLVKLAAVILSISGVVLVSLSDRQKMAGNSLVGNALSLLSAVLYAAYVSLLKHFIGSEDRMSIPMFFGFLGLFNLFFLSPLLPLLHVTRIESFILPDAETSLFLTFNGLFGTLLSDYLWMLSILMAGPLIATLGLSLTSVFAMVGGMQRGLLTKWQVVDLIFRHARFSTGYVTGASLIVLGFLFSNSEVMEKSVEKMFRRQEERRERES
;
A
#
# COMPACT_ATOMS: atom_id res chain seq x y z
N MET A 1 21.75 -0.16 40.29
CA MET A 1 22.64 0.71 39.50
C MET A 1 22.45 0.31 38.04
N SER A 2 22.17 1.26 37.17
CA SER A 2 22.02 1.11 35.70
C SER A 2 23.35 0.86 34.98
N LYS A 3 24.39 0.44 35.71
CA LYS A 3 25.73 0.20 35.19
C LYS A 3 25.90 -1.28 34.88
N PHE A 4 26.54 -1.56 33.75
CA PHE A 4 26.97 -2.90 33.39
C PHE A 4 28.47 -2.94 33.13
N ARG A 5 29.06 -4.11 33.34
CA ARG A 5 30.47 -4.37 33.04
C ARG A 5 30.63 -5.76 32.46
N ALA A 6 31.24 -5.86 31.29
CA ALA A 6 31.35 -7.10 30.54
C ALA A 6 32.79 -7.32 30.07
N VAL A 7 33.44 -8.39 30.54
CA VAL A 7 34.81 -8.78 30.16
C VAL A 7 34.73 -9.92 29.14
N PHE A 8 35.08 -9.64 27.88
CA PHE A 8 34.95 -10.61 26.78
C PHE A 8 35.95 -11.75 26.90
N LYS A 9 35.52 -12.97 26.57
CA LYS A 9 36.42 -14.12 26.38
C LYS A 9 37.20 -14.00 25.07
N ASP A 10 36.51 -13.63 23.99
CA ASP A 10 37.11 -13.48 22.67
C ASP A 10 36.58 -12.23 21.94
N ALA A 11 37.26 -11.10 22.18
CA ALA A 11 36.94 -9.83 21.53
C ALA A 11 37.31 -9.80 20.03
N ARG A 12 38.22 -10.68 19.60
CA ARG A 12 38.71 -10.73 18.21
C ARG A 12 37.71 -11.44 17.33
N LEU A 13 37.16 -12.56 17.80
CA LEU A 13 36.09 -13.24 17.07
C LEU A 13 34.88 -12.31 16.91
N LEU A 14 34.52 -11.55 17.95
CA LEU A 14 33.46 -10.54 17.85
C LEU A 14 33.82 -9.46 16.81
N SER A 15 35.06 -8.97 16.82
CA SER A 15 35.56 -8.03 15.81
C SER A 15 35.40 -8.57 14.40
N ASP A 16 35.79 -9.82 14.16
CA ASP A 16 35.78 -10.44 12.85
C ASP A 16 34.33 -10.60 12.35
N VAL A 17 33.43 -11.09 13.21
CA VAL A 17 31.98 -11.17 12.95
C VAL A 17 31.41 -9.79 12.59
N LEU A 18 31.55 -8.80 13.47
CA LEU A 18 30.96 -7.47 13.27
C LEU A 18 31.54 -6.77 12.03
N SER A 19 32.81 -7.03 11.71
CA SER A 19 33.46 -6.45 10.53
C SER A 19 32.86 -6.92 9.20
N LEU A 20 32.16 -8.07 9.18
CA LEU A 20 31.42 -8.54 8.00
C LEU A 20 30.18 -7.68 7.72
N PHE A 21 29.70 -6.92 8.70
CA PHE A 21 28.44 -6.15 8.64
C PHE A 21 28.62 -4.64 8.77
N LYS A 22 29.83 -4.17 9.10
CA LYS A 22 30.18 -2.75 9.29
C LYS A 22 29.78 -1.82 8.11
N ASP A 23 29.69 -2.36 6.90
CA ASP A 23 29.36 -1.61 5.67
C ASP A 23 27.85 -1.68 5.33
N MET A 24 27.06 -2.48 6.07
CA MET A 24 25.59 -2.57 5.96
C MET A 24 24.87 -1.77 7.03
N MET A 25 25.46 -1.69 8.22
CA MET A 25 24.85 -1.11 9.41
C MET A 25 25.78 -0.03 9.94
N GLU A 26 25.36 1.22 9.83
CA GLU A 26 26.16 2.36 10.30
C GLU A 26 26.08 2.51 11.83
N ILE A 27 24.87 2.42 12.37
CA ILE A 27 24.55 2.57 13.79
C ILE A 27 23.86 1.29 14.26
N VAL A 28 24.29 0.76 15.40
CA VAL A 28 23.69 -0.43 16.02
C VAL A 28 23.34 -0.09 17.47
N GLN A 29 22.14 -0.51 17.89
CA GLN A 29 21.68 -0.40 19.27
C GLN A 29 21.85 -1.74 19.97
N PHE A 30 22.70 -1.78 21.00
CA PHE A 30 22.88 -2.93 21.86
C PHE A 30 21.89 -2.87 23.02
N ASP A 31 21.13 -3.94 23.20
CA ASP A 31 20.29 -4.17 24.37
C ASP A 31 21.09 -5.04 25.37
N VAL A 32 21.28 -4.51 26.58
CA VAL A 32 21.99 -5.17 27.68
C VAL A 32 20.97 -5.57 28.74
N SER A 33 20.88 -6.87 28.99
CA SER A 33 19.92 -7.44 29.94
C SER A 33 20.55 -8.60 30.72
N LYS A 34 19.73 -9.29 31.52
CA LYS A 34 20.14 -10.52 32.22
C LYS A 34 20.49 -11.65 31.25
N GLU A 35 19.93 -11.62 30.05
CA GLU A 35 20.15 -12.60 29.00
C GLU A 35 21.47 -12.39 28.26
N GLY A 36 22.08 -11.21 28.39
CA GLY A 36 23.37 -10.88 27.81
C GLY A 36 23.43 -9.52 27.15
N ILE A 37 24.35 -9.39 26.19
CA ILE A 37 24.46 -8.21 25.31
C ILE A 37 24.07 -8.67 23.91
N GLY A 38 23.03 -8.09 23.34
CA GLY A 38 22.58 -8.44 22.00
C GLY A 38 22.15 -7.24 21.19
N PHE A 39 21.97 -7.45 19.89
CA PHE A 39 21.30 -6.49 19.02
C PHE A 39 20.65 -7.22 17.85
N ILE A 40 19.58 -6.60 17.35
CA ILE A 40 18.94 -6.99 16.12
C ILE A 40 19.02 -5.79 15.18
N SER A 41 19.58 -5.99 13.99
CA SER A 41 19.74 -4.90 13.04
C SER A 41 19.59 -5.38 11.60
N ALA A 42 19.09 -4.49 10.77
CA ALA A 42 18.91 -4.71 9.34
C ALA A 42 19.96 -3.96 8.50
N ASP A 43 20.15 -4.38 7.25
CA ASP A 43 20.84 -3.57 6.24
C ASP A 43 20.18 -2.19 6.08
N ASN A 44 20.98 -1.13 5.97
CA ASN A 44 20.56 0.28 5.84
C ASN A 44 19.78 0.62 4.55
N VAL A 45 19.31 -0.37 3.80
CA VAL A 45 18.60 -0.16 2.53
C VAL A 45 17.16 0.28 2.82
N HIS A 46 17.01 1.55 3.19
CA HIS A 46 15.77 2.28 2.95
C HIS A 46 15.45 2.22 1.44
N ALA A 47 14.41 1.47 1.11
CA ALA A 47 13.60 1.66 -0.09
C ALA A 47 14.30 1.53 -1.46
N ASN A 48 15.19 0.55 -1.67
CA ASN A 48 15.47 0.12 -3.04
C ASN A 48 14.42 -0.90 -3.51
N ALA A 49 14.04 -0.80 -4.78
CA ALA A 49 12.95 -1.55 -5.41
C ALA A 49 13.19 -3.07 -5.52
N ASP A 50 14.33 -3.55 -5.03
CA ASP A 50 14.63 -4.97 -4.85
C ASP A 50 14.48 -5.30 -3.37
N ALA A 51 13.36 -5.93 -3.02
CA ALA A 51 12.94 -6.29 -1.66
C ALA A 51 13.83 -7.35 -0.96
N SER A 52 15.13 -7.35 -1.21
CA SER A 52 16.10 -8.25 -0.60
C SER A 52 16.61 -7.61 0.69
N VAL A 53 16.05 -8.07 1.79
CA VAL A 53 16.32 -7.62 3.14
C VAL A 53 17.28 -8.60 3.83
N PHE A 54 18.23 -8.09 4.59
CA PHE A 54 19.19 -8.87 5.38
C PHE A 54 19.16 -8.39 6.83
N LEU A 55 18.98 -9.33 7.75
CA LEU A 55 18.93 -9.07 9.18
C LEU A 55 19.97 -9.92 9.90
N ILE A 56 20.61 -9.32 10.90
CA ILE A 56 21.44 -10.00 11.89
C ILE A 56 20.76 -9.91 13.25
N ASP A 57 20.70 -11.05 13.93
CA ASP A 57 20.32 -11.18 15.32
C ASP A 57 21.50 -11.82 16.06
N LEU A 58 22.08 -11.05 16.98
CA LEU A 58 23.26 -11.44 17.74
C LEU A 58 22.92 -11.34 19.23
N LEU A 59 23.13 -12.44 19.96
CA LEU A 59 22.96 -12.49 21.40
C LEU A 59 24.18 -13.12 22.08
N LEU A 60 24.94 -12.31 22.81
CA LEU A 60 26.09 -12.75 23.60
C LEU A 60 25.65 -13.15 25.00
N ALA A 61 25.37 -14.43 25.19
CA ALA A 61 24.93 -14.94 26.49
C ALA A 61 26.07 -14.86 27.56
N PRO A 62 25.77 -14.47 28.82
CA PRO A 62 26.75 -14.24 29.88
C PRO A 62 27.77 -15.36 30.06
N HIS A 63 27.26 -16.60 30.18
CA HIS A 63 28.05 -17.80 30.45
C HIS A 63 28.95 -18.20 29.26
N MET A 64 28.58 -17.82 28.04
CA MET A 64 29.32 -18.15 26.83
C MET A 64 30.36 -17.09 26.51
N ALA A 65 29.95 -15.81 26.46
CA ALA A 65 30.72 -14.74 25.86
C ALA A 65 31.67 -13.98 26.81
N PHE A 66 31.42 -14.07 28.12
CA PHE A 66 32.12 -13.23 29.10
C PHE A 66 32.81 -14.03 30.20
N HIS A 67 33.99 -13.57 30.63
CA HIS A 67 34.64 -14.03 31.85
C HIS A 67 33.95 -13.46 33.10
N VAL A 68 33.53 -12.20 33.01
CA VAL A 68 32.80 -11.47 34.06
C VAL A 68 31.70 -10.68 33.38
N PHE A 69 30.47 -10.82 33.87
CA PHE A 69 29.32 -10.04 33.41
C PHE A 69 28.54 -9.53 34.62
N ASP A 70 28.75 -8.25 34.94
CA ASP A 70 28.01 -7.54 35.97
C ASP A 70 26.73 -7.01 35.33
N ASN A 71 25.63 -7.67 35.67
CA ASN A 71 24.30 -7.42 35.11
C ASN A 71 23.70 -6.12 35.66
N PRO A 72 23.14 -5.23 34.81
CA PRO A 72 22.49 -4.03 35.30
C PRO A 72 21.18 -4.36 36.05
N THR A 73 20.76 -3.48 36.95
CA THR A 73 19.50 -3.68 37.70
C THR A 73 18.26 -3.55 36.82
N GLU A 74 18.36 -2.78 35.73
CA GLU A 74 17.33 -2.57 34.71
C GLU A 74 17.98 -2.72 33.32
N PRO A 75 17.22 -3.10 32.27
CA PRO A 75 17.75 -3.20 30.92
C PRO A 75 18.33 -1.87 30.44
N VAL A 76 19.51 -1.91 29.82
CA VAL A 76 20.23 -0.72 29.32
C VAL A 76 20.36 -0.83 27.82
N THR A 77 20.08 0.25 27.10
CA THR A 77 20.24 0.33 25.64
C THR A 77 21.38 1.27 25.29
N VAL A 78 22.31 0.84 24.43
CA VAL A 78 23.47 1.64 24.04
C VAL A 78 23.62 1.65 22.52
N SER A 79 23.53 2.84 21.93
CA SER A 79 23.62 3.02 20.47
C SER A 79 24.99 3.55 20.05
N VAL A 80 25.71 2.82 19.19
CA VAL A 80 27.06 3.19 18.75
C VAL A 80 27.29 2.95 17.26
N SER A 81 28.26 3.67 16.69
CA SER A 81 28.72 3.39 15.33
C SER A 81 29.45 2.04 15.26
N LEU A 82 28.95 1.13 14.44
CA LEU A 82 29.54 -0.21 14.26
C LEU A 82 30.95 -0.12 13.68
N LYS A 83 31.19 0.85 12.79
CA LYS A 83 32.49 1.13 12.20
C LYS A 83 33.54 1.53 13.26
N CYS A 84 33.18 2.42 14.18
CA CYS A 84 34.05 2.85 15.26
C CYS A 84 34.33 1.71 16.25
N LEU A 85 33.28 0.96 16.63
CA LEU A 85 33.41 -0.20 17.50
C LEU A 85 34.37 -1.23 16.92
N CYS A 86 34.18 -1.63 15.65
CA CYS A 86 35.08 -2.55 14.96
C CYS A 86 36.53 -2.02 14.92
N GLY A 87 36.73 -0.72 14.72
CA GLY A 87 38.05 -0.10 14.72
C GLY A 87 38.79 -0.21 16.06
N ILE A 88 38.06 -0.24 17.18
CA ILE A 88 38.62 -0.44 18.52
C ILE A 88 38.87 -1.93 18.77
N LEU A 89 37.90 -2.80 18.47
CA LEU A 89 38.03 -4.25 18.70
C LEU A 89 39.24 -4.84 17.95
N LYS A 90 39.55 -4.35 16.75
CA LYS A 90 40.74 -4.77 15.96
C LYS A 90 42.08 -4.46 16.61
N GLN A 91 42.13 -3.55 17.59
CA GLN A 91 43.37 -3.18 18.27
C GLN A 91 43.75 -4.15 19.40
N VAL A 92 42.84 -5.07 19.77
CA VAL A 92 43.04 -6.02 20.87
C VAL A 92 44.02 -7.13 20.46
N GLN A 93 45.13 -7.24 21.20
CA GLN A 93 46.14 -8.28 21.02
C GLN A 93 45.72 -9.61 21.68
N PRO A 94 46.33 -10.78 21.35
CA PRO A 94 45.84 -12.07 21.84
C PRO A 94 45.95 -12.22 23.37
N ASN A 95 46.87 -11.48 23.99
CA ASN A 95 47.12 -11.50 25.43
C ASN A 95 46.47 -10.29 26.16
N GLU A 96 45.60 -9.54 25.48
CA GLU A 96 44.89 -8.39 26.05
C GLU A 96 43.43 -8.76 26.32
N SER A 97 42.89 -8.33 27.46
CA SER A 97 41.47 -8.49 27.79
C SER A 97 40.70 -7.21 27.47
N LEU A 98 39.56 -7.34 26.79
CA LEU A 98 38.65 -6.23 26.53
C LEU A 98 37.52 -6.22 27.57
N THR A 99 37.29 -5.06 28.18
CA THR A 99 36.14 -4.79 29.05
C THR A 99 35.26 -3.71 28.42
N MET A 100 33.96 -3.93 28.39
CA MET A 100 32.95 -2.95 27.99
C MET A 100 32.16 -2.51 29.23
N GLU A 101 32.12 -1.20 29.45
CA GLU A 101 31.49 -0.56 30.60
C GLU A 101 30.55 0.53 30.09
N GLY A 102 29.30 0.52 30.56
CA GLY A 102 28.30 1.52 30.21
C GLY A 102 27.32 1.76 31.35
N ASP A 103 26.74 2.95 31.35
CA ASP A 103 25.64 3.34 32.23
C ASP A 103 24.48 3.81 31.35
N GLY A 104 23.25 3.43 31.69
CA GLY A 104 22.05 3.90 30.99
C GLY A 104 21.80 5.41 31.08
N GLN A 105 22.52 6.12 31.97
CA GLN A 105 22.49 7.58 32.08
C GLN A 105 23.69 8.29 31.43
N ASP A 106 24.76 7.55 31.09
CA ASP A 106 25.97 8.15 30.50
C ASP A 106 25.86 8.17 28.98
N GLU A 107 26.13 9.33 28.35
CA GLU A 107 26.20 9.48 26.89
C GLU A 107 27.43 8.79 26.26
N VAL A 108 28.18 7.97 27.01
CA VAL A 108 29.46 7.40 26.59
C VAL A 108 29.56 5.92 26.95
N LEU A 109 29.79 5.07 25.95
CA LEU A 109 30.23 3.69 26.12
C LEU A 109 31.76 3.65 26.26
N THR A 110 32.25 3.03 27.32
CA THR A 110 33.69 2.93 27.59
C THR A 110 34.21 1.52 27.31
N LEU A 111 35.26 1.43 26.48
CA LEU A 111 35.96 0.20 26.16
C LEU A 111 37.38 0.26 26.73
N VAL A 112 37.72 -0.70 27.59
CA VAL A 112 39.01 -0.77 28.27
C VAL A 112 39.77 -2.00 27.80
N VAL A 113 40.91 -1.80 27.17
CA VAL A 113 41.84 -2.86 26.79
C VAL A 113 42.95 -2.94 27.82
N THR A 114 43.03 -4.07 28.53
CA THR A 114 43.99 -4.28 29.61
C THR A 114 45.03 -5.32 29.20
N SER A 115 46.30 -4.97 29.42
CA SER A 115 47.47 -5.83 29.30
C SER A 115 48.23 -5.80 30.63
N PRO A 116 49.19 -6.71 30.88
CA PRO A 116 49.95 -6.72 32.13
C PRO A 116 50.60 -5.38 32.51
N ASN A 117 51.04 -4.60 31.51
CA ASN A 117 51.82 -3.36 31.72
C ASN A 117 51.13 -2.09 31.21
N LYS A 118 49.96 -2.19 30.57
CA LYS A 118 49.28 -1.06 29.90
C LYS A 118 47.77 -1.21 30.00
N ARG A 119 47.08 -0.10 30.24
CA ARG A 119 45.62 0.05 30.17
C ARG A 119 45.29 1.12 29.13
N LYS A 120 44.52 0.76 28.11
CA LYS A 120 44.03 1.70 27.07
C LYS A 120 42.54 1.88 27.27
N GLU A 121 42.08 3.12 27.25
CA GLU A 121 40.66 3.45 27.44
C GLU A 121 40.14 4.20 26.21
N PHE A 122 39.06 3.69 25.63
CA PHE A 122 38.39 4.27 24.48
C PHE A 122 36.97 4.66 24.88
N LYS A 123 36.59 5.90 24.57
CA LYS A 123 35.27 6.45 24.90
C LYS A 123 34.50 6.69 23.60
N LEU A 124 33.45 5.91 23.39
CA LEU A 124 32.53 6.04 22.27
C LEU A 124 31.31 6.83 22.71
N ARG A 125 31.02 7.95 22.04
CA ARG A 125 29.78 8.68 22.31
C ARG A 125 28.59 7.87 21.79
N GLN A 126 27.54 7.81 22.60
CA GLN A 126 26.26 7.28 22.19
C GLN A 126 25.65 8.21 21.14
N MET A 127 24.89 7.64 20.21
CA MET A 127 24.17 8.38 19.18
C MET A 127 22.68 8.30 19.43
N ASP A 128 22.01 9.45 19.41
CA ASP A 128 20.55 9.51 19.54
C ASP A 128 19.89 8.91 18.30
N ILE A 129 19.22 7.78 18.49
CA ILE A 129 18.30 7.24 17.49
C ILE A 129 16.94 7.82 17.80
N MET A 130 16.43 8.69 16.92
CA MET A 130 15.18 9.44 17.11
C MET A 130 13.92 8.55 17.23
N GLN A 131 14.04 7.24 17.00
CA GLN A 131 13.06 6.16 17.26
C GLN A 131 13.56 4.91 16.52
N SER A 132 14.04 3.90 17.24
CA SER A 132 14.26 2.53 16.76
C SER A 132 13.21 1.64 17.39
N ASP A 133 12.23 1.21 16.59
CA ASP A 133 11.30 0.18 17.03
C ASP A 133 12.06 -1.16 17.11
N ARG A 134 11.80 -1.96 18.16
CA ARG A 134 12.47 -3.24 18.35
C ARG A 134 11.99 -4.23 17.31
N ILE A 135 12.91 -4.73 16.48
CA ILE A 135 12.61 -5.75 15.47
C ILE A 135 12.25 -7.08 16.16
N TYR A 136 10.97 -7.49 16.12
CA TYR A 136 10.49 -8.71 16.78
C TYR A 136 10.36 -9.90 15.82
N ILE A 137 11.32 -10.83 15.84
CA ILE A 137 11.28 -12.05 15.02
C ILE A 137 10.30 -13.05 15.66
N PRO A 138 9.20 -13.43 15.01
CA PRO A 138 8.26 -14.39 15.57
C PRO A 138 8.78 -15.82 15.41
N ASP A 139 8.37 -16.69 16.34
CA ASP A 139 8.69 -18.11 16.27
C ASP A 139 8.01 -18.76 15.06
N MET A 140 8.79 -19.45 14.23
CA MET A 140 8.30 -20.10 13.01
C MET A 140 8.71 -21.56 12.96
N GLU A 141 7.78 -22.42 12.57
CA GLU A 141 8.10 -23.81 12.23
C GLU A 141 8.67 -23.89 10.81
N TYR A 142 9.87 -24.44 10.69
CA TYR A 142 10.56 -24.68 9.42
C TYR A 142 10.38 -26.14 8.98
N PRO A 143 9.87 -26.40 7.76
CA PRO A 143 9.67 -27.76 7.27
C PRO A 143 10.97 -28.46 6.90
N CYS A 144 12.05 -27.71 6.66
CA CYS A 144 13.38 -28.23 6.37
C CYS A 144 14.42 -27.53 7.23
N GLU A 145 15.13 -28.35 7.99
CA GLU A 145 16.27 -27.98 8.82
C GLU A 145 17.47 -28.81 8.42
N VAL A 146 18.60 -28.14 8.26
CA VAL A 146 19.84 -28.75 7.79
C VAL A 146 20.97 -28.32 8.70
N LEU A 147 21.60 -29.28 9.37
CA LEU A 147 22.84 -29.09 10.07
C LEU A 147 23.99 -29.33 9.09
N ILE A 148 24.69 -28.27 8.69
CA ILE A 148 25.78 -28.32 7.70
C ILE A 148 27.14 -28.03 8.34
N PRO A 149 28.19 -28.81 8.01
CA PRO A 149 29.54 -28.48 8.40
C PRO A 149 29.98 -27.13 7.81
N PRO A 150 30.60 -26.22 8.58
CA PRO A 150 30.98 -24.90 8.09
C PRO A 150 31.93 -24.94 6.88
N HIS A 151 32.81 -25.94 6.81
CA HIS A 151 33.78 -26.07 5.73
C HIS A 151 33.12 -26.32 4.35
N GLU A 152 31.98 -27.01 4.32
CA GLU A 152 31.19 -27.23 3.10
C GLU A 152 30.62 -25.91 2.56
N LEU A 153 30.07 -25.06 3.43
CA LEU A 153 29.59 -23.73 3.03
C LEU A 153 30.73 -22.82 2.52
N VAL A 154 31.94 -22.98 3.03
CA VAL A 154 33.11 -22.24 2.53
C VAL A 154 33.49 -22.70 1.13
N ILE A 155 33.41 -24.00 0.83
CA ILE A 155 33.65 -24.55 -0.52
C ILE A 155 32.59 -24.04 -1.49
N VAL A 156 31.31 -24.20 -1.13
CA VAL A 156 30.17 -23.68 -1.90
C VAL A 156 30.34 -22.18 -2.19
N GLY A 157 30.73 -21.39 -1.19
CA GLY A 157 30.96 -19.97 -1.37
C GLY A 157 32.10 -19.61 -2.33
N LYS A 158 33.17 -20.41 -2.38
CA LYS A 158 34.27 -20.21 -3.32
C LYS A 158 33.87 -20.57 -4.74
N GLU A 159 33.16 -21.68 -4.92
CA GLU A 159 32.74 -22.16 -6.24
C GLU A 159 31.65 -21.27 -6.85
N LEU A 160 30.66 -20.83 -6.04
CA LEU A 160 29.61 -19.91 -6.49
C LEU A 160 30.07 -18.45 -6.60
N SER A 161 31.26 -18.08 -6.09
CA SER A 161 31.78 -16.71 -6.23
C SER A 161 32.08 -16.31 -7.67
N VAL A 162 32.16 -17.29 -8.57
CA VAL A 162 32.48 -17.12 -9.99
C VAL A 162 31.23 -16.85 -10.84
N THR A 163 30.02 -16.99 -10.29
CA THR A 163 28.77 -17.03 -11.07
C THR A 163 27.63 -16.25 -10.44
N GLY A 164 27.01 -15.33 -11.19
CA GLY A 164 25.65 -14.83 -10.98
C GLY A 164 25.38 -13.90 -9.81
N ASP A 165 24.46 -12.97 -10.02
CA ASP A 165 23.91 -12.10 -8.98
C ASP A 165 22.96 -12.81 -7.99
N ALA A 166 22.56 -14.05 -8.29
CA ALA A 166 21.59 -14.81 -7.49
C ALA A 166 21.96 -16.28 -7.32
N VAL A 167 21.69 -16.83 -6.13
CA VAL A 167 21.89 -18.24 -5.77
C VAL A 167 20.53 -18.86 -5.47
N LEU A 168 20.22 -19.97 -6.12
CA LEU A 168 19.10 -20.86 -5.81
C LEU A 168 19.57 -21.91 -4.81
N LEU A 169 18.97 -21.92 -3.63
CA LEU A 169 19.13 -22.94 -2.62
C LEU A 169 17.91 -23.86 -2.64
N LYS A 170 18.10 -25.16 -2.84
CA LYS A 170 17.06 -26.18 -2.75
C LYS A 170 17.45 -27.25 -1.74
N ILE A 171 16.52 -27.62 -0.86
CA ILE A 171 16.70 -28.64 0.16
C ILE A 171 15.66 -29.73 -0.08
N ASP A 172 16.14 -30.93 -0.36
CA ASP A 172 15.36 -32.16 -0.52
C ASP A 172 15.62 -33.09 0.67
N ARG A 173 14.94 -34.25 0.74
CA ARG A 173 15.19 -35.26 1.80
C ARG A 173 16.58 -35.87 1.74
N GLU A 174 17.17 -35.90 0.54
CA GLU A 174 18.39 -36.65 0.25
C GLU A 174 19.59 -35.75 -0.04
N SER A 175 19.39 -34.46 -0.31
CA SER A 175 20.48 -33.57 -0.70
C SER A 175 20.15 -32.09 -0.51
N VAL A 176 21.20 -31.27 -0.44
CA VAL A 176 21.11 -29.82 -0.52
C VAL A 176 21.79 -29.36 -1.81
N LEU A 177 21.05 -28.64 -2.64
CA LEU A 177 21.50 -28.14 -3.94
C LEU A 177 21.66 -26.63 -3.88
N PHE A 178 22.83 -26.14 -4.30
CA PHE A 178 23.08 -24.74 -4.58
C PHE A 178 23.32 -24.57 -6.08
N ASN A 179 22.52 -23.75 -6.75
CA ASN A 179 22.68 -23.44 -8.16
C ASN A 179 22.81 -21.93 -8.35
N ALA A 180 23.82 -21.47 -9.08
CA ALA A 180 23.92 -20.10 -9.57
C ALA A 180 24.05 -20.13 -11.10
N SER A 181 23.19 -19.38 -11.80
CA SER A 181 23.15 -19.32 -13.26
C SER A 181 23.12 -17.87 -13.72
N GLU A 182 24.00 -17.53 -14.66
CA GLU A 182 24.11 -16.22 -15.30
C GLU A 182 24.58 -16.40 -16.76
N ASP A 183 23.78 -15.95 -17.74
CA ASP A 183 23.93 -15.91 -19.21
C ASP A 183 24.85 -16.93 -19.91
N LEU A 184 26.12 -17.06 -19.51
CA LEU A 184 27.14 -17.92 -20.12
C LEU A 184 27.69 -19.02 -19.18
N LEU A 185 27.34 -19.02 -17.89
CA LEU A 185 27.87 -19.94 -16.88
C LEU A 185 26.76 -20.38 -15.91
N GLU A 186 26.64 -21.69 -15.72
CA GLU A 186 25.82 -22.31 -14.69
C GLU A 186 26.73 -23.13 -13.77
N SER A 187 26.65 -22.89 -12.46
CA SER A 187 27.36 -23.64 -11.43
C SER A 187 26.34 -24.28 -10.51
N SER A 188 26.46 -25.59 -10.32
CA SER A 188 25.53 -26.37 -9.51
C SER A 188 26.30 -27.31 -8.62
N ILE A 189 26.09 -27.20 -7.31
CA ILE A 189 26.77 -27.96 -6.27
C ILE A 189 25.70 -28.70 -5.47
N GLN A 190 25.79 -30.02 -5.43
CA GLN A 190 24.89 -30.88 -4.66
C GLN A 190 25.65 -31.53 -3.52
N LEU A 191 25.23 -31.25 -2.29
CA LEU A 191 25.77 -31.85 -1.07
C LEU A 191 24.90 -33.02 -0.62
N LEU A 192 25.54 -34.13 -0.27
CA LEU A 192 24.89 -35.37 0.17
C LEU A 192 25.18 -35.64 1.66
N PRO A 193 24.18 -36.08 2.45
CA PRO A 193 24.30 -36.32 3.89
C PRO A 193 25.44 -37.29 4.22
N HIS A 194 26.21 -36.94 5.25
CA HIS A 194 27.24 -37.78 5.86
C HIS A 194 27.18 -37.61 7.39
N SER A 195 28.09 -38.25 8.14
CA SER A 195 28.04 -38.33 9.61
C SER A 195 27.85 -37.01 10.37
N GLU A 196 28.28 -35.87 9.82
CA GLU A 196 28.17 -34.54 10.45
C GLU A 196 27.18 -33.61 9.71
N PHE A 197 26.62 -34.06 8.59
CA PHE A 197 25.70 -33.31 7.74
C PHE A 197 24.32 -33.97 7.79
N VAL A 198 23.41 -33.39 8.56
CA VAL A 198 22.09 -33.97 8.86
C VAL A 198 20.99 -33.13 8.21
N ILE A 199 20.14 -33.78 7.43
CA ILE A 199 18.98 -33.17 6.77
C ILE A 199 17.70 -33.68 7.43
N GLN A 200 16.88 -32.77 7.95
CA GLN A 200 15.54 -33.04 8.44
C GLN A 200 14.55 -32.23 7.62
N CYS A 201 14.00 -32.82 6.55
CA CYS A 201 13.14 -32.11 5.61
C CYS A 201 11.86 -32.92 5.35
N LYS A 202 10.70 -32.37 5.76
CA LYS A 202 9.41 -33.03 5.55
C LYS A 202 9.01 -33.02 4.07
N GLN A 203 9.24 -31.90 3.38
CA GLN A 203 8.87 -31.66 1.99
C GLN A 203 9.96 -30.82 1.31
N SER A 204 10.33 -31.14 0.07
CA SER A 204 11.25 -30.33 -0.74
C SER A 204 10.91 -28.84 -0.71
N GLN A 205 11.90 -27.99 -0.48
CA GLN A 205 11.76 -26.54 -0.48
C GLN A 205 12.89 -25.90 -1.29
N SER A 206 12.64 -24.75 -1.91
CA SER A 206 13.62 -23.99 -2.70
C SER A 206 13.43 -22.49 -2.55
N LEU A 207 14.54 -21.77 -2.49
CA LEU A 207 14.57 -20.32 -2.30
C LEU A 207 15.68 -19.70 -3.16
N ARG A 208 15.38 -18.60 -3.86
CA ARG A 208 16.39 -17.79 -4.56
C ARG A 208 16.87 -16.66 -3.66
N LEU A 209 18.14 -16.31 -3.68
CA LEU A 209 18.77 -15.30 -2.81
C LEU A 209 19.72 -14.41 -3.60
N LYS A 210 19.94 -13.15 -3.19
CA LYS A 210 21.03 -12.35 -3.77
C LYS A 210 22.38 -12.92 -3.36
N ASN A 211 23.26 -13.11 -4.33
CA ASN A 211 24.60 -13.64 -4.10
C ASN A 211 25.40 -12.72 -3.16
N LYS A 212 25.24 -11.39 -3.23
CA LYS A 212 25.90 -10.45 -2.30
C LYS A 212 25.65 -10.76 -0.81
N PHE A 213 24.48 -11.30 -0.46
CA PHE A 213 24.13 -11.65 0.93
C PHE A 213 24.60 -13.07 1.26
N PHE A 214 24.43 -14.00 0.33
CA PHE A 214 24.95 -15.35 0.47
C PHE A 214 26.49 -15.38 0.63
N ALA A 215 27.22 -14.52 -0.08
CA ALA A 215 28.65 -14.32 0.08
C ALA A 215 29.07 -13.88 1.50
N ARG A 216 28.17 -13.26 2.28
CA ARG A 216 28.45 -12.93 3.70
C ARG A 216 28.25 -14.14 4.60
N VAL A 217 27.25 -14.98 4.32
CA VAL A 217 27.02 -16.27 4.99
C VAL A 217 28.27 -17.15 4.86
N THR A 218 28.85 -17.25 3.67
CA THR A 218 30.04 -18.07 3.41
C THR A 218 31.31 -17.49 4.04
N LYS A 219 31.46 -16.15 4.07
CA LYS A 219 32.50 -15.48 4.85
C LYS A 219 32.36 -15.73 6.35
N MET A 220 31.14 -15.80 6.87
CA MET A 220 30.90 -16.08 8.28
C MET A 220 31.22 -17.54 8.64
N ALA A 221 30.90 -18.48 7.74
CA ALA A 221 31.36 -19.87 7.85
C ALA A 221 32.90 -20.00 7.87
N SER A 222 33.62 -19.07 7.23
CA SER A 222 35.09 -19.04 7.24
C SER A 222 35.69 -18.66 8.61
N LEU A 223 34.88 -18.12 9.54
CA LEU A 223 35.29 -17.80 10.92
C LEU A 223 35.31 -19.03 11.84
N LYS A 224 35.14 -20.24 11.28
CA LYS A 224 35.18 -21.53 12.00
C LYS A 224 34.15 -21.65 13.13
N PRO A 225 32.85 -21.44 12.86
CA PRO A 225 31.81 -21.81 13.81
C PRO A 225 31.84 -23.33 14.09
N THR A 226 31.30 -23.73 15.24
CA THR A 226 31.20 -25.14 15.65
C THR A 226 30.13 -25.89 14.87
N ALA A 227 29.03 -25.22 14.53
CA ALA A 227 27.90 -25.77 13.79
C ALA A 227 27.20 -24.65 12.99
N VAL A 228 26.59 -25.01 11.87
CA VAL A 228 25.71 -24.13 11.10
C VAL A 228 24.37 -24.84 10.87
N LEU A 229 23.29 -24.23 11.32
CA LEU A 229 21.93 -24.72 11.13
C LEU A 229 21.23 -23.82 10.11
N ILE A 230 20.83 -24.40 8.97
CA ILE A 230 20.04 -23.73 7.94
C ILE A 230 18.59 -24.18 8.09
N GLN A 231 17.68 -23.22 8.28
CA GLN A 231 16.25 -23.47 8.37
C GLN A 231 15.54 -22.77 7.22
N LEU A 232 14.86 -23.56 6.40
CA LEU A 232 14.28 -23.11 5.14
C LEU A 232 12.80 -23.47 5.04
N LYS A 233 12.03 -22.47 4.61
CA LYS A 233 10.60 -22.58 4.28
C LYS A 233 10.35 -21.71 3.06
N ASN A 234 9.66 -22.24 2.05
CA ASN A 234 9.37 -21.48 0.84
C ASN A 234 8.69 -20.15 1.17
N ASN A 235 9.09 -19.09 0.47
CA ASN A 235 8.61 -17.72 0.63
C ASN A 235 8.96 -17.02 1.96
N PHE A 236 9.47 -17.72 2.99
CA PHE A 236 9.97 -17.09 4.24
C PHE A 236 11.45 -16.71 4.13
N PRO A 237 11.93 -15.78 4.99
CA PRO A 237 13.36 -15.58 5.17
C PRO A 237 14.07 -16.89 5.48
N LEU A 238 15.16 -17.13 4.77
CA LEU A 238 16.11 -18.15 5.15
C LEU A 238 16.72 -17.76 6.49
N SER A 239 16.57 -18.60 7.51
CA SER A 239 17.27 -18.43 8.77
C SER A 239 18.51 -19.32 8.77
N ILE A 240 19.64 -18.74 9.16
CA ILE A 240 20.91 -19.44 9.31
C ILE A 240 21.49 -19.11 10.67
N CYS A 241 21.54 -20.11 11.56
CA CYS A 241 22.12 -19.99 12.88
C CYS A 241 23.56 -20.52 12.87
N PHE A 242 24.49 -19.71 13.35
CA PHE A 242 25.90 -20.07 13.49
C PHE A 242 26.27 -20.11 14.96
N SER A 243 26.77 -21.26 15.42
CA SER A 243 27.18 -21.45 16.80
C SER A 243 28.68 -21.32 16.94
N PHE A 244 29.15 -20.37 17.75
CA PHE A 244 30.57 -20.15 18.02
C PHE A 244 30.93 -20.51 19.46
N SER A 245 32.07 -21.20 19.61
CA SER A 245 32.69 -21.38 20.92
C SER A 245 33.16 -20.01 21.43
N GLY A 246 32.57 -19.53 22.52
CA GLY A 246 32.95 -18.26 23.15
C GLY A 246 32.17 -17.01 22.70
N LEU A 247 31.21 -17.11 21.76
CA LEU A 247 30.25 -16.02 21.48
C LEU A 247 28.79 -16.45 21.58
N GLY A 248 28.48 -17.75 21.42
CA GLY A 248 27.11 -18.24 21.38
C GLY A 248 26.57 -18.32 19.96
N ASN A 249 25.27 -18.10 19.81
CA ASN A 249 24.56 -18.23 18.53
C ASN A 249 24.40 -16.86 17.86
N ILE A 250 24.62 -16.82 16.55
CA ILE A 250 24.39 -15.66 15.70
C ILE A 250 23.44 -16.09 14.59
N ASN A 251 22.28 -15.44 14.50
CA ASN A 251 21.26 -15.74 13.54
C ASN A 251 21.30 -14.73 12.39
N LEU A 252 21.34 -15.23 11.16
CA LEU A 252 21.21 -14.42 9.95
C LEU A 252 19.87 -14.74 9.29
N HIS A 253 19.09 -13.71 8.95
CA HIS A 253 17.84 -13.86 8.24
C HIS A 253 17.92 -13.17 6.87
N LEU A 254 17.79 -13.95 5.81
CA LEU A 254 17.94 -13.50 4.42
C LEU A 254 16.61 -13.61 3.70
N ALA A 255 16.09 -12.48 3.20
CA ALA A 255 14.87 -12.49 2.41
C ALA A 255 15.10 -13.09 1.02
N PRO A 256 14.13 -13.85 0.48
CA PRO A 256 14.20 -14.36 -0.87
C PRO A 256 14.25 -13.29 -1.96
N LEU A 257 14.86 -13.66 -3.09
CA LEU A 257 14.69 -13.00 -4.37
C LEU A 257 13.37 -13.44 -4.98
N LEU A 258 12.53 -12.46 -5.27
CA LEU A 258 11.21 -12.64 -5.87
C LEU A 258 11.32 -12.74 -7.41
N ASP A 259 10.57 -13.66 -8.02
CA ASP A 259 10.49 -13.79 -9.48
C ASP A 259 9.87 -12.54 -10.13
N GLU A 260 10.24 -12.22 -11.38
CA GLU A 260 9.85 -10.99 -12.09
C GLU A 260 8.33 -10.71 -12.10
N GLU A 261 7.49 -11.74 -12.05
CA GLU A 261 6.04 -11.61 -11.97
C GLU A 261 5.57 -10.97 -10.66
N SER A 262 6.18 -11.34 -9.53
CA SER A 262 5.81 -10.84 -8.20
C SER A 262 6.31 -9.40 -7.95
N THR A 263 7.44 -9.01 -8.53
CA THR A 263 7.91 -7.60 -8.58
C THR A 263 6.98 -6.70 -9.42
N ARG A 264 6.28 -7.28 -10.40
CA ARG A 264 5.26 -6.60 -11.23
C ARG A 264 4.02 -6.22 -10.41
N TYR A 265 3.65 -7.00 -9.40
CA TYR A 265 2.52 -6.72 -8.49
C TYR A 265 2.77 -5.48 -7.60
N VAL A 266 3.98 -5.30 -7.04
CA VAL A 266 4.28 -4.14 -6.17
C VAL A 266 4.35 -2.83 -6.97
N LYS A 267 4.83 -2.88 -8.23
CA LYS A 267 4.79 -1.72 -9.15
C LYS A 267 3.36 -1.40 -9.65
N SER A 268 2.39 -2.29 -9.42
CA SER A 268 1.00 -2.15 -9.87
C SER A 268 0.17 -1.20 -8.99
N SER A 269 0.28 -1.29 -7.66
CA SER A 269 -0.59 -0.53 -6.73
C SER A 269 -0.48 1.00 -6.87
N ALA A 270 0.74 1.56 -6.95
CA ALA A 270 0.93 3.01 -7.13
C ALA A 270 0.46 3.50 -8.51
N ARG A 271 0.71 2.74 -9.58
CA ARG A 271 0.21 3.05 -10.93
C ARG A 271 -1.31 3.01 -10.99
N LYS A 272 -1.92 2.04 -10.30
CA LYS A 272 -3.38 1.93 -10.20
C LYS A 272 -3.98 3.12 -9.49
N LYS A 273 -3.43 3.54 -8.34
CA LYS A 273 -3.90 4.74 -7.61
C LYS A 273 -3.76 6.03 -8.44
N ILE A 274 -2.66 6.19 -9.18
CA ILE A 274 -2.50 7.34 -10.12
C ILE A 274 -3.53 7.28 -11.24
N LEU A 275 -3.72 6.11 -11.87
CA LEU A 275 -4.70 5.96 -12.95
C LEU A 275 -6.13 6.22 -12.46
N GLY A 276 -6.47 5.74 -11.26
CA GLY A 276 -7.76 6.03 -10.61
C GLY A 276 -7.92 7.52 -10.29
N THR A 277 -6.86 8.21 -9.89
CA THR A 277 -6.86 9.67 -9.68
C THR A 277 -7.11 10.42 -10.99
N ILE A 278 -6.44 10.03 -12.08
CA ILE A 278 -6.64 10.63 -13.41
C ILE A 278 -8.08 10.40 -13.91
N ALA A 279 -8.60 9.17 -13.73
CA ALA A 279 -10.00 8.86 -14.04
C ALA A 279 -10.95 9.77 -13.26
N MET A 280 -10.67 10.05 -11.98
CA MET A 280 -11.48 10.96 -11.16
C MET A 280 -11.52 12.38 -11.70
N VAL A 281 -10.37 12.92 -12.13
CA VAL A 281 -10.31 14.27 -12.72
C VAL A 281 -11.13 14.32 -14.02
N ALA A 282 -11.10 13.26 -14.83
CA ALA A 282 -11.94 13.17 -16.03
C ALA A 282 -13.45 13.14 -15.69
N VAL A 283 -13.83 12.42 -14.63
CA VAL A 283 -15.22 12.40 -14.12
C VAL A 283 -15.67 13.80 -13.71
N VAL A 284 -14.84 14.54 -12.98
CA VAL A 284 -15.17 15.92 -12.53
C VAL A 284 -15.50 16.81 -13.74
N VAL A 285 -14.71 16.74 -14.81
CA VAL A 285 -14.95 17.53 -16.04
C VAL A 285 -16.25 17.11 -16.73
N LEU A 286 -16.48 15.79 -16.87
CA LEU A 286 -17.70 15.27 -17.49
C LEU A 286 -18.95 15.69 -16.72
N TRP A 287 -18.97 15.50 -15.39
CA TRP A 287 -20.12 15.83 -14.55
C TRP A 287 -20.41 17.33 -14.49
N VAL A 288 -19.38 18.19 -14.47
CA VAL A 288 -19.59 19.64 -14.56
C VAL A 288 -20.26 20.00 -15.89
N THR A 289 -19.75 19.45 -17.00
CA THR A 289 -20.31 19.71 -18.34
C THR A 289 -21.76 19.21 -18.46
N THR A 290 -22.08 18.05 -17.88
CA THR A 290 -23.41 17.46 -17.99
C THR A 290 -24.40 18.06 -16.99
N SER A 291 -23.93 18.58 -15.86
CA SER A 291 -24.78 19.31 -14.90
C SER A 291 -25.41 20.57 -15.52
N GLU A 292 -24.67 21.27 -16.40
CA GLU A 292 -25.21 22.39 -17.17
C GLU A 292 -26.27 21.94 -18.18
N ALA A 293 -26.10 20.76 -18.79
CA ALA A 293 -27.11 20.18 -19.66
C ALA A 293 -28.40 19.85 -18.90
N ILE A 294 -28.31 19.33 -17.66
CA ILE A 294 -29.50 19.09 -16.81
C ILE A 294 -30.20 20.41 -16.47
N GLN A 295 -29.44 21.45 -16.11
CA GLN A 295 -30.01 22.78 -15.84
C GLN A 295 -30.69 23.37 -17.09
N TYR A 296 -30.11 23.18 -18.27
CA TYR A 296 -30.74 23.57 -19.53
C TYR A 296 -32.07 22.83 -19.76
N ILE A 297 -32.12 21.52 -19.54
CA ILE A 297 -33.34 20.71 -19.65
C ILE A 297 -34.44 21.22 -18.70
N PHE A 298 -34.10 21.48 -17.43
CA PHE A 298 -35.09 21.90 -16.43
C PHE A 298 -35.55 23.34 -16.59
N VAL A 299 -34.66 24.27 -16.94
CA VAL A 299 -34.96 25.71 -16.94
C VAL A 299 -35.32 26.24 -18.33
N LYS A 300 -34.61 25.80 -19.39
CA LYS A 300 -34.79 26.31 -20.75
C LYS A 300 -35.79 25.49 -21.55
N CYS A 301 -35.74 24.17 -21.43
CA CYS A 301 -36.69 23.27 -22.10
C CYS A 301 -37.97 23.03 -21.28
N ASP A 302 -38.10 23.63 -20.09
CA ASP A 302 -39.24 23.46 -19.16
C ASP A 302 -39.61 21.99 -18.87
N TYR A 303 -38.61 21.10 -18.90
CA TYR A 303 -38.82 19.66 -18.77
C TYR A 303 -38.49 19.18 -17.35
N ASN A 304 -39.25 19.65 -16.36
CA ASN A 304 -39.06 19.30 -14.95
C ASN A 304 -39.60 17.89 -14.62
N LYS A 305 -38.85 16.85 -15.05
CA LYS A 305 -39.19 15.43 -14.89
C LYS A 305 -38.00 14.65 -14.32
N PRO A 306 -37.65 14.84 -13.03
CA PRO A 306 -36.45 14.25 -12.43
C PRO A 306 -36.50 12.72 -12.35
N PHE A 307 -37.69 12.10 -12.20
CA PHE A 307 -37.80 10.64 -12.22
C PHE A 307 -37.52 10.10 -13.62
N PHE A 308 -38.16 10.65 -14.65
CA PHE A 308 -37.92 10.24 -16.03
C PHE A 308 -36.46 10.48 -16.46
N LEU A 309 -35.86 11.61 -16.10
CA LEU A 309 -34.45 11.89 -16.39
C LEU A 309 -33.53 10.82 -15.77
N THR A 310 -33.75 10.49 -14.49
CA THR A 310 -32.96 9.48 -13.79
C THR A 310 -33.18 8.08 -14.37
N LEU A 311 -34.43 7.74 -14.70
CA LEU A 311 -34.77 6.45 -15.31
C LEU A 311 -34.16 6.31 -16.71
N PHE A 312 -34.27 7.34 -17.55
CA PHE A 312 -33.71 7.33 -18.90
C PHE A 312 -32.19 7.19 -18.86
N SER A 313 -31.50 8.04 -18.10
CA SER A 313 -30.04 7.99 -17.96
C SER A 313 -29.55 6.65 -17.43
N SER A 314 -30.21 6.11 -16.40
CA SER A 314 -29.83 4.81 -15.81
C SER A 314 -30.13 3.62 -16.72
N SER A 315 -31.18 3.70 -17.54
CA SER A 315 -31.50 2.66 -18.52
C SER A 315 -30.42 2.56 -19.59
N LEU A 316 -29.75 3.66 -19.95
CA LEU A 316 -28.67 3.62 -20.94
C LEU A 316 -27.50 2.74 -20.51
N PHE A 317 -27.29 2.47 -19.22
CA PHE A 317 -26.28 1.50 -18.80
C PHE A 317 -26.48 0.12 -19.44
N SER A 318 -27.72 -0.26 -19.79
CA SER A 318 -28.01 -1.54 -20.46
C SER A 318 -27.32 -1.66 -21.82
N ILE A 319 -26.86 -0.56 -22.43
CA ILE A 319 -26.04 -0.57 -23.65
C ILE A 319 -24.76 -1.39 -23.44
N TYR A 320 -24.20 -1.44 -22.22
CA TYR A 320 -23.05 -2.30 -21.95
C TYR A 320 -23.33 -3.80 -22.17
N LEU A 321 -24.60 -4.24 -22.08
CA LEU A 321 -24.98 -5.62 -22.40
C LEU A 321 -24.87 -5.92 -23.91
N ILE A 322 -24.90 -4.92 -24.78
CA ILE A 322 -24.62 -5.09 -26.21
C ILE A 322 -23.15 -5.52 -26.39
N GLY A 323 -22.22 -4.89 -25.67
CA GLY A 323 -20.82 -5.31 -25.63
C GLY A 323 -20.68 -6.74 -25.10
N PHE A 324 -21.46 -7.13 -24.09
CA PHE A 324 -21.54 -8.51 -23.63
C PHE A 324 -22.00 -9.48 -24.73
N LEU A 325 -22.96 -9.08 -25.59
CA LEU A 325 -23.44 -9.92 -26.69
C LEU A 325 -22.42 -10.07 -27.83
N PHE A 326 -21.71 -9.01 -28.21
CA PHE A 326 -20.85 -9.01 -29.40
C PHE A 326 -19.36 -9.15 -29.14
N ILE A 327 -18.89 -8.91 -27.91
CA ILE A 327 -17.47 -8.98 -27.54
C ILE A 327 -17.26 -10.18 -26.62
N PRO A 328 -16.77 -11.33 -27.14
CA PRO A 328 -16.53 -12.53 -26.33
C PRO A 328 -15.56 -12.28 -25.15
N LYS A 329 -14.68 -11.28 -25.27
CA LYS A 329 -13.77 -10.84 -24.19
C LYS A 329 -14.51 -10.25 -22.98
N TRP A 330 -15.72 -9.71 -23.14
CA TRP A 330 -16.55 -9.23 -22.02
C TRP A 330 -17.28 -10.37 -21.31
N ARG A 331 -17.42 -11.53 -21.98
CA ARG A 331 -18.00 -12.77 -21.42
C ARG A 331 -16.98 -13.61 -20.67
N LYS A 332 -15.70 -13.51 -21.05
CA LYS A 332 -14.58 -14.19 -20.37
C LYS A 332 -14.03 -13.29 -19.27
N ILE A 333 -14.34 -13.60 -18.03
CA ILE A 333 -13.61 -13.05 -16.88
C ILE A 333 -12.26 -13.76 -16.85
N GLN A 334 -11.32 -13.34 -17.71
CA GLN A 334 -9.98 -13.91 -17.79
C GLN A 334 -8.97 -12.85 -18.24
N TRP A 335 -8.28 -12.24 -17.27
CA TRP A 335 -6.84 -12.01 -17.42
C TRP A 335 -6.13 -13.29 -16.94
N THR A 336 -5.98 -14.24 -17.87
CA THR A 336 -5.06 -15.41 -17.83
C THR A 336 -4.77 -16.04 -16.46
N ARG A 337 -5.65 -16.96 -16.08
CA ARG A 337 -5.28 -18.25 -15.49
C ARG A 337 -4.51 -19.02 -16.58
N VAL A 338 -3.19 -18.89 -16.61
CA VAL A 338 -2.34 -19.86 -17.32
C VAL A 338 -2.39 -21.14 -16.50
N ASP A 339 -2.59 -22.27 -17.17
CA ASP A 339 -2.80 -23.59 -16.61
C ASP A 339 -1.75 -23.96 -15.53
N ALA A 340 -2.17 -23.92 -14.27
CA ALA A 340 -1.49 -24.52 -13.12
C ALA A 340 -2.42 -25.53 -12.46
N THR A 341 -2.90 -26.50 -13.25
CA THR A 341 -3.71 -27.64 -12.81
C THR A 341 -2.85 -28.85 -12.42
N GLU A 342 -1.67 -28.65 -11.87
CA GLU A 342 -0.95 -29.74 -11.21
C GLU A 342 -0.34 -29.24 -9.89
N ASN A 343 -0.79 -29.85 -8.78
CA ASN A 343 -0.38 -29.67 -7.39
C ASN A 343 -0.94 -28.46 -6.62
N ARG A 344 -2.26 -28.48 -6.39
CA ARG A 344 -2.87 -27.83 -5.22
C ARG A 344 -2.58 -28.66 -3.96
N VAL A 345 -1.66 -28.21 -3.11
CA VAL A 345 -1.69 -28.54 -1.68
C VAL A 345 -2.57 -27.49 -1.01
N GLU A 346 -3.55 -27.94 -0.23
CA GLU A 346 -4.47 -27.09 0.55
C GLU A 346 -3.66 -26.13 1.44
N MET A 347 -3.82 -24.83 1.22
CA MET A 347 -3.23 -23.78 2.07
C MET A 347 -4.24 -23.39 3.15
N GLU A 348 -4.06 -23.98 4.32
CA GLU A 348 -4.70 -23.60 5.58
C GLU A 348 -3.75 -22.67 6.34
N GLY A 349 -4.25 -21.55 6.87
CA GLY A 349 -3.52 -20.71 7.85
C GLY A 349 -3.05 -19.34 7.36
N ASP A 350 -3.33 -18.35 8.19
CA ASP A 350 -3.46 -16.90 7.97
C ASP A 350 -2.15 -16.07 7.86
N ASP A 351 -1.01 -16.66 7.52
CA ASP A 351 0.27 -15.92 7.51
C ASP A 351 1.07 -16.19 6.25
N THR A 352 0.95 -15.31 5.25
CA THR A 352 1.90 -15.30 4.15
C THR A 352 3.21 -14.62 4.57
N PRO A 353 4.35 -15.15 4.15
CA PRO A 353 5.64 -14.92 4.82
C PRO A 353 6.26 -13.55 4.56
N TYR A 354 5.87 -12.97 3.43
CA TYR A 354 6.27 -11.65 2.98
C TYR A 354 5.68 -10.54 3.86
N LEU A 355 4.46 -10.77 4.37
CA LEU A 355 3.76 -9.88 5.28
C LEU A 355 4.45 -9.82 6.65
N LEU A 356 5.07 -10.92 7.07
CA LEU A 356 5.89 -11.01 8.28
C LEU A 356 7.17 -10.19 8.17
N VAL A 357 7.88 -10.30 7.04
CA VAL A 357 9.09 -9.52 6.74
C VAL A 357 8.75 -8.04 6.58
N LEU A 358 7.61 -7.71 5.95
CA LEU A 358 7.14 -6.33 5.92
C LEU A 358 6.73 -5.81 7.30
N ARG A 359 6.05 -6.61 8.14
CA ARG A 359 5.72 -6.25 9.53
C ARG A 359 6.96 -5.94 10.36
N LEU A 360 7.99 -6.77 10.26
CA LEU A 360 9.28 -6.62 10.92
C LEU A 360 10.01 -5.31 10.57
N TYR A 361 9.73 -4.75 9.39
CA TYR A 361 10.42 -3.58 8.85
C TYR A 361 9.57 -2.30 8.81
N SER A 362 8.25 -2.44 8.98
CA SER A 362 7.29 -1.37 8.71
C SER A 362 6.61 -0.85 9.97
N GLU A 363 7.25 -0.90 11.15
CA GLU A 363 6.63 -0.32 12.35
C GLU A 363 6.54 1.23 12.30
N LYS A 364 7.04 1.85 11.22
CA LYS A 364 6.88 3.28 10.97
C LYS A 364 6.39 3.74 9.61
N THR A 365 6.14 2.83 8.66
CA THR A 365 5.59 3.25 7.37
C THR A 365 4.18 2.72 7.20
N GLU A 366 3.24 3.39 7.85
CA GLU A 366 1.80 3.27 7.63
C GLU A 366 1.25 1.84 7.74
N ASP A 367 0.35 1.69 8.71
CA ASP A 367 -0.73 0.70 8.81
C ASP A 367 -1.44 0.33 7.47
N ARG A 368 -1.18 1.04 6.36
CA ARG A 368 -1.82 0.94 5.05
C ARG A 368 -1.39 -0.25 4.19
N THR A 369 -0.24 -0.88 4.43
CA THR A 369 0.19 -2.05 3.63
C THR A 369 -0.35 -3.38 4.17
N ILE A 370 -0.67 -3.46 5.47
CA ILE A 370 -1.06 -4.71 6.14
C ILE A 370 -2.54 -5.05 5.89
N ASP A 371 -3.45 -4.07 5.82
CA ASP A 371 -4.85 -4.35 5.46
C ASP A 371 -5.01 -4.65 3.96
N GLU A 372 -4.20 -4.07 3.07
CA GLU A 372 -4.22 -4.41 1.64
C GLU A 372 -3.59 -5.80 1.36
N ALA A 373 -2.68 -6.27 2.21
CA ALA A 373 -2.03 -7.58 2.07
C ALA A 373 -2.79 -8.71 2.78
N GLN A 374 -3.44 -8.46 3.93
CA GLN A 374 -4.32 -9.44 4.58
C GLN A 374 -5.73 -9.49 3.94
N SER A 375 -6.18 -8.43 3.25
CA SER A 375 -7.41 -8.47 2.43
C SER A 375 -7.24 -9.21 1.10
N ASN A 376 -6.02 -9.54 0.68
CA ASN A 376 -5.75 -10.29 -0.55
C ASN A 376 -5.48 -11.78 -0.26
N LYS A 377 -6.41 -12.44 0.45
CA LYS A 377 -6.85 -13.73 -0.10
C LYS A 377 -7.21 -13.42 -1.55
N LYS A 378 -6.60 -14.08 -2.54
CA LYS A 378 -7.02 -13.96 -3.95
C LYS A 378 -8.45 -14.50 -4.01
N GLU A 379 -9.42 -13.64 -3.70
CA GLU A 379 -10.82 -13.97 -3.72
C GLU A 379 -11.19 -14.23 -5.17
N ASP A 380 -11.87 -15.36 -5.40
CA ASP A 380 -12.21 -15.80 -6.74
C ASP A 380 -12.95 -14.69 -7.52
N ASP A 381 -12.72 -14.68 -8.84
CA ASP A 381 -13.43 -13.83 -9.77
C ASP A 381 -14.94 -14.05 -9.63
N LEU A 382 -15.71 -12.96 -9.58
CA LEU A 382 -17.15 -13.03 -9.38
C LEU A 382 -17.81 -13.70 -10.59
N THR A 383 -18.54 -14.78 -10.36
CA THR A 383 -19.29 -15.47 -11.41
C THR A 383 -20.36 -14.54 -12.00
N LEU A 384 -20.79 -14.80 -13.24
CA LEU A 384 -21.87 -14.04 -13.88
C LEU A 384 -23.13 -13.95 -13.00
N ARG A 385 -23.45 -15.04 -12.29
CA ARG A 385 -24.62 -15.08 -11.38
C ARG A 385 -24.44 -14.15 -10.19
N GLU A 386 -23.23 -14.02 -9.66
CA GLU A 386 -22.91 -13.09 -8.58
C GLU A 386 -22.96 -11.64 -9.07
N VAL A 387 -22.40 -11.34 -10.25
CA VAL A 387 -22.50 -10.01 -10.86
C VAL A 387 -23.98 -9.60 -11.03
N ILE A 388 -24.82 -10.49 -11.56
CA ILE A 388 -26.26 -10.24 -11.70
C ILE A 388 -26.93 -9.98 -10.35
N LYS A 389 -26.63 -10.79 -9.32
CA LYS A 389 -27.19 -10.62 -7.97
C LYS A 389 -26.76 -9.29 -7.35
N ILE A 390 -25.48 -8.96 -7.43
CA ILE A 390 -24.92 -7.71 -6.92
C ILE A 390 -25.58 -6.53 -7.65
N SER A 391 -25.63 -6.52 -8.98
CA SER A 391 -26.34 -5.50 -9.75
C SER A 391 -27.80 -5.33 -9.33
N ALA A 392 -28.52 -6.42 -9.02
CA ALA A 392 -29.91 -6.36 -8.56
C ALA A 392 -30.07 -5.72 -7.18
N ILE A 393 -29.16 -6.00 -6.25
CA ILE A 393 -29.14 -5.42 -4.90
C ILE A 393 -28.81 -3.92 -4.95
N PHE A 394 -27.86 -3.55 -5.80
CA PHE A 394 -27.34 -2.19 -5.88
C PHE A 394 -28.20 -1.24 -6.73
N ALA A 395 -28.98 -1.76 -7.69
CA ALA A 395 -29.89 -0.98 -8.53
C ALA A 395 -30.85 -0.04 -7.75
N PRO A 396 -31.64 -0.51 -6.76
CA PRO A 396 -32.55 0.35 -6.01
C PRO A 396 -31.80 1.39 -5.15
N ILE A 397 -30.63 1.06 -4.61
CA ILE A 397 -29.82 1.99 -3.79
C ILE A 397 -29.27 3.11 -4.68
N TRP A 398 -28.71 2.76 -5.85
CA TRP A 398 -28.21 3.71 -6.83
C TRP A 398 -29.34 4.65 -7.30
N PHE A 399 -30.51 4.09 -7.61
CA PHE A 399 -31.64 4.90 -8.08
C PHE A 399 -32.17 5.82 -6.99
N ALA A 400 -32.34 5.33 -5.75
CA ALA A 400 -32.82 6.12 -4.63
C ALA A 400 -31.87 7.29 -4.30
N ALA A 401 -30.55 7.07 -4.36
CA ALA A 401 -29.56 8.14 -4.18
C ALA A 401 -29.70 9.21 -5.28
N ASN A 402 -29.62 8.82 -6.56
CA ASN A 402 -29.66 9.77 -7.68
C ASN A 402 -31.01 10.49 -7.80
N TYR A 403 -32.12 9.78 -7.56
CA TYR A 403 -33.45 10.39 -7.56
C TYR A 403 -33.60 11.41 -6.44
N SER A 404 -33.15 11.09 -5.21
CA SER A 404 -33.18 12.04 -4.08
C SER A 404 -32.33 13.27 -4.36
N PHE A 405 -31.15 13.11 -4.99
CA PHE A 405 -30.30 14.21 -5.43
C PHE A 405 -31.01 15.10 -6.46
N ASN A 406 -31.51 14.52 -7.54
CA ASN A 406 -32.18 15.26 -8.62
C ASN A 406 -33.47 15.94 -8.14
N LEU A 407 -34.24 15.30 -7.25
CA LEU A 407 -35.42 15.88 -6.64
C LEU A 407 -35.05 17.03 -5.68
N SER A 408 -33.93 16.94 -4.96
CA SER A 408 -33.50 18.04 -4.08
C SER A 408 -33.17 19.31 -4.87
N LEU A 409 -32.60 19.21 -6.07
CA LEU A 409 -32.29 20.34 -6.95
C LEU A 409 -33.53 21.14 -7.38
N THR A 410 -34.72 20.53 -7.37
CA THR A 410 -35.97 21.23 -7.70
C THR A 410 -36.61 21.90 -6.47
N LEU A 411 -36.16 21.55 -5.26
CA LEU A 411 -36.77 21.98 -3.99
C LEU A 411 -35.86 22.86 -3.11
N THR A 412 -34.55 22.82 -3.29
CA THR A 412 -33.58 23.66 -2.56
C THR A 412 -32.61 24.34 -3.51
N SER A 413 -31.84 25.29 -2.99
CA SER A 413 -30.80 25.98 -3.77
C SER A 413 -29.66 25.03 -4.14
N VAL A 414 -29.09 25.22 -5.34
CA VAL A 414 -27.92 24.47 -5.82
C VAL A 414 -26.76 24.58 -4.82
N SER A 415 -26.54 25.78 -4.26
CA SER A 415 -25.53 26.02 -3.22
C SER A 415 -25.74 25.17 -1.96
N SER A 416 -26.98 25.10 -1.44
CA SER A 416 -27.30 24.26 -0.27
C SER A 416 -27.20 22.77 -0.58
N ASN A 417 -27.62 22.35 -1.78
CA ASN A 417 -27.49 20.96 -2.23
C ASN A 417 -26.02 20.53 -2.34
N THR A 418 -25.14 21.41 -2.85
CA THR A 418 -23.69 21.12 -2.95
C THR A 418 -23.05 21.00 -1.56
N ILE A 419 -23.39 21.88 -0.61
CA ILE A 419 -22.88 21.77 0.76
C ILE A 419 -23.34 20.45 1.41
N LEU A 420 -24.62 20.11 1.28
CA LEU A 420 -25.17 18.91 1.92
C LEU A 420 -24.68 17.62 1.26
N SER A 421 -24.57 17.57 -0.07
CA SER A 421 -24.07 16.40 -0.78
C SER A 421 -22.59 16.10 -0.55
N THR A 422 -21.76 17.13 -0.32
CA THR A 422 -20.32 16.94 -0.01
C THR A 422 -20.06 16.34 1.38
N THR A 423 -21.07 16.34 2.26
CA THR A 423 -21.03 15.59 3.53
C THR A 423 -20.95 14.07 3.33
N SER A 424 -21.23 13.57 2.11
CA SER A 424 -21.01 12.16 1.75
C SER A 424 -19.58 11.69 2.01
N SER A 425 -18.56 12.54 1.88
CA SER A 425 -17.17 12.21 2.20
C SER A 425 -16.96 11.82 3.66
N LEU A 426 -17.67 12.48 4.59
CA LEU A 426 -17.68 12.13 6.00
C LEU A 426 -18.38 10.79 6.24
N PHE A 427 -19.53 10.57 5.61
CA PHE A 427 -20.25 9.30 5.72
C PHE A 427 -19.46 8.13 5.12
N ILE A 428 -18.73 8.34 4.02
CA ILE A 428 -17.84 7.34 3.42
C ILE A 428 -16.68 7.01 4.35
N LEU A 429 -16.10 8.00 5.03
CA LEU A 429 -15.09 7.73 6.04
C LEU A 429 -15.66 6.88 7.19
N ILE A 430 -16.83 7.24 7.72
CA ILE A 430 -17.48 6.50 8.82
C ILE A 430 -17.86 5.08 8.41
N ILE A 431 -18.59 4.91 7.31
CA ILE A 431 -19.04 3.61 6.81
C ILE A 431 -17.84 2.79 6.36
N GLY A 432 -16.84 3.41 5.74
CA GLY A 432 -15.62 2.73 5.30
C GLY A 432 -14.79 2.19 6.45
N ILE A 433 -14.76 2.87 7.61
CA ILE A 433 -14.16 2.35 8.85
C ILE A 433 -14.98 1.15 9.36
N ILE A 434 -16.32 1.25 9.38
CA ILE A 434 -17.20 0.16 9.84
C ILE A 434 -17.04 -1.09 8.95
N LEU A 435 -16.98 -0.92 7.62
CA LEU A 435 -16.85 -2.00 6.64
C LEU A 435 -15.39 -2.42 6.38
N LYS A 436 -14.42 -1.81 7.08
CA LYS A 436 -12.98 -2.02 6.90
C LYS A 436 -12.49 -1.81 5.46
N THR A 437 -13.18 -0.98 4.68
CA THR A 437 -12.73 -0.57 3.34
C THR A 437 -11.80 0.64 3.39
N GLU A 438 -11.79 1.38 4.51
CA GLU A 438 -10.98 2.57 4.73
C GLU A 438 -10.43 2.59 6.17
N LYS A 439 -9.12 2.83 6.35
CA LYS A 439 -8.56 3.13 7.69
C LYS A 439 -8.80 4.56 8.11
N PHE A 440 -9.07 4.76 9.38
CA PHE A 440 -9.08 6.09 10.00
C PHE A 440 -7.65 6.61 10.13
N THR A 441 -7.40 7.81 9.61
CA THR A 441 -6.18 8.58 9.90
C THR A 441 -6.56 10.03 10.13
N LEU A 442 -5.80 10.73 10.98
CA LEU A 442 -6.00 12.16 11.22
C LEU A 442 -5.85 12.97 9.91
N VAL A 443 -4.98 12.51 9.00
CA VAL A 443 -4.80 13.10 7.67
C VAL A 443 -6.09 13.01 6.83
N LYS A 444 -6.74 11.85 6.78
CA LYS A 444 -8.01 11.67 6.05
C LYS A 444 -9.14 12.50 6.66
N LEU A 445 -9.22 12.56 7.99
CA LEU A 445 -10.20 13.41 8.68
C LEU A 445 -9.95 14.90 8.38
N ALA A 446 -8.71 15.34 8.43
CA ALA A 446 -8.34 16.71 8.07
C ALA A 446 -8.66 17.03 6.61
N ALA A 447 -8.40 16.10 5.68
CA ALA A 447 -8.75 16.25 4.26
C ALA A 447 -10.27 16.42 4.04
N VAL A 448 -11.10 15.65 4.75
CA VAL A 448 -12.55 15.78 4.73
C VAL A 448 -13.00 17.15 5.26
N ILE A 449 -12.46 17.58 6.41
CA ILE A 449 -12.79 18.87 7.02
C ILE A 449 -12.39 20.03 6.08
N LEU A 450 -11.20 19.97 5.49
CA LEU A 450 -10.72 20.97 4.53
C LEU A 450 -11.61 21.02 3.28
N SER A 451 -12.00 19.87 2.75
CA SER A 451 -12.87 19.77 1.58
C SER A 451 -14.25 20.37 1.85
N ILE A 452 -14.91 19.97 2.95
CA ILE A 452 -16.23 20.50 3.33
C ILE A 452 -16.16 22.00 3.61
N SER A 453 -15.14 22.46 4.34
CA SER A 453 -14.94 23.89 4.64
C SER A 453 -14.74 24.70 3.35
N GLY A 454 -13.95 24.16 2.41
CA GLY A 454 -13.73 24.79 1.13
C GLY A 454 -15.00 24.89 0.28
N VAL A 455 -15.81 23.83 0.25
CA VAL A 455 -17.11 23.83 -0.44
C VAL A 455 -18.05 24.85 0.18
N VAL A 456 -18.13 24.93 1.50
CA VAL A 456 -18.95 25.94 2.21
C VAL A 456 -18.52 27.37 1.80
N LEU A 457 -17.22 27.66 1.77
CA LEU A 457 -16.69 28.97 1.37
C LEU A 457 -16.97 29.30 -0.11
N VAL A 458 -16.82 28.33 -1.02
CA VAL A 458 -17.19 28.48 -2.44
C VAL A 458 -18.69 28.74 -2.56
N SER A 459 -19.52 27.94 -1.92
CA SER A 459 -20.98 28.03 -1.94
C SER A 459 -21.52 29.34 -1.35
N LEU A 460 -20.87 29.90 -0.32
CA LEU A 460 -21.22 31.20 0.26
C LEU A 460 -20.71 32.38 -0.58
N SER A 461 -19.67 32.17 -1.39
CA SER A 461 -19.09 33.20 -2.27
C SER A 461 -19.86 33.35 -3.58
N ASP A 462 -20.64 32.34 -3.95
CA ASP A 462 -21.56 32.44 -5.08
C ASP A 462 -22.70 33.42 -4.74
N ARG A 463 -22.89 34.43 -5.59
CA ARG A 463 -23.82 35.56 -5.33
C ARG A 463 -25.30 35.17 -5.53
N GLN A 464 -25.61 33.89 -5.71
CA GLN A 464 -26.98 33.42 -5.70
C GLN A 464 -27.55 33.56 -4.28
N LYS A 465 -28.63 34.33 -4.13
CA LYS A 465 -29.36 34.39 -2.86
C LYS A 465 -29.73 32.96 -2.45
N MET A 466 -29.43 32.55 -1.21
CA MET A 466 -29.99 31.36 -0.54
C MET A 466 -31.52 31.44 -0.34
N ALA A 467 -32.24 32.16 -1.20
CA ALA A 467 -33.68 32.29 -1.18
C ALA A 467 -34.28 31.09 -1.92
N GLY A 468 -34.97 30.22 -1.18
CA GLY A 468 -35.55 28.98 -1.72
C GLY A 468 -35.19 27.70 -0.97
N ASN A 469 -34.62 27.79 0.25
CA ASN A 469 -34.27 26.59 1.03
C ASN A 469 -35.53 25.91 1.61
N SER A 470 -36.03 24.88 0.93
CA SER A 470 -37.02 23.96 1.50
C SER A 470 -36.34 22.98 2.48
N LEU A 471 -36.91 22.84 3.68
CA LEU A 471 -36.53 21.81 4.66
C LEU A 471 -36.56 20.41 4.04
N VAL A 472 -37.56 20.14 3.20
CA VAL A 472 -37.71 18.86 2.49
C VAL A 472 -36.58 18.66 1.46
N GLY A 473 -36.23 19.72 0.71
CA GLY A 473 -35.12 19.66 -0.24
C GLY A 473 -33.77 19.40 0.43
N ASN A 474 -33.50 20.05 1.56
CA ASN A 474 -32.29 19.80 2.35
C ASN A 474 -32.26 18.37 2.94
N ALA A 475 -33.40 17.87 3.44
CA ALA A 475 -33.49 16.50 3.93
C ALA A 475 -33.24 15.47 2.82
N LEU A 476 -33.77 15.69 1.62
CA LEU A 476 -33.52 14.83 0.45
C LEU A 476 -32.06 14.86 -0.01
N SER A 477 -31.41 16.03 0.01
CA SER A 477 -29.99 16.15 -0.31
C SER A 477 -29.10 15.37 0.68
N LEU A 478 -29.39 15.49 1.98
CA LEU A 478 -28.68 14.72 3.01
C LEU A 478 -28.96 13.22 2.89
N LEU A 479 -30.21 12.82 2.62
CA LEU A 479 -30.57 11.42 2.37
C LEU A 479 -29.78 10.87 1.18
N SER A 480 -29.68 11.63 0.08
CA SER A 480 -28.84 11.27 -1.07
C SER A 480 -27.38 11.09 -0.68
N ALA A 481 -26.82 11.98 0.14
CA ALA A 481 -25.43 11.89 0.58
C ALA A 481 -25.15 10.61 1.38
N VAL A 482 -26.08 10.22 2.26
CA VAL A 482 -26.00 8.98 3.05
C VAL A 482 -26.18 7.74 2.17
N LEU A 483 -27.18 7.73 1.28
CA LEU A 483 -27.41 6.60 0.36
C LEU A 483 -26.25 6.41 -0.60
N TYR A 484 -25.69 7.50 -1.12
CA TYR A 484 -24.49 7.47 -1.96
C TYR A 484 -23.28 6.94 -1.19
N ALA A 485 -23.05 7.41 0.04
CA ALA A 485 -21.96 6.91 0.88
C ALA A 485 -22.09 5.40 1.18
N ALA A 486 -23.31 4.94 1.48
CA ALA A 486 -23.60 3.52 1.65
C ALA A 486 -23.37 2.74 0.35
N TYR A 487 -23.86 3.25 -0.79
CA TYR A 487 -23.65 2.66 -2.12
C TYR A 487 -22.16 2.44 -2.41
N VAL A 488 -21.34 3.48 -2.31
CA VAL A 488 -19.90 3.41 -2.61
C VAL A 488 -19.17 2.45 -1.68
N SER A 489 -19.42 2.57 -0.37
CA SER A 489 -18.69 1.79 0.63
C SER A 489 -19.04 0.30 0.54
N LEU A 490 -20.33 -0.02 0.35
CA LEU A 490 -20.77 -1.40 0.11
C LEU A 490 -20.23 -1.92 -1.22
N LEU A 491 -20.26 -1.12 -2.29
CA LEU A 491 -19.76 -1.54 -3.60
C LEU A 491 -18.29 -1.94 -3.54
N LYS A 492 -17.46 -1.12 -2.88
CA LYS A 492 -16.04 -1.44 -2.65
C LYS A 492 -15.87 -2.67 -1.75
N HIS A 493 -16.69 -2.83 -0.71
CA HIS A 493 -16.64 -3.98 0.18
C HIS A 493 -16.98 -5.30 -0.54
N PHE A 494 -18.02 -5.31 -1.37
CA PHE A 494 -18.45 -6.51 -2.10
C PHE A 494 -17.55 -6.87 -3.28
N ILE A 495 -16.98 -5.88 -3.97
CA ILE A 495 -16.14 -6.11 -5.16
C ILE A 495 -14.67 -6.30 -4.78
N GLY A 496 -14.16 -5.55 -3.80
CA GLY A 496 -12.74 -5.50 -3.47
C GLY A 496 -11.93 -4.77 -4.54
N SER A 497 -11.46 -5.48 -5.58
CA SER A 497 -10.57 -4.97 -6.63
C SER A 497 -11.24 -4.93 -8.01
N GLU A 498 -10.77 -4.02 -8.87
CA GLU A 498 -11.30 -3.84 -10.25
C GLU A 498 -11.25 -5.10 -11.11
N ASP A 499 -10.27 -5.99 -10.84
CA ASP A 499 -9.99 -7.15 -11.67
C ASP A 499 -11.02 -8.28 -11.47
N ARG A 500 -11.76 -8.26 -10.36
CA ARG A 500 -12.71 -9.32 -9.96
C ARG A 500 -14.06 -9.25 -10.63
N MET A 501 -14.43 -8.09 -11.17
CA MET A 501 -15.74 -7.84 -11.75
C MET A 501 -15.61 -7.04 -13.03
N SER A 502 -16.27 -7.51 -14.08
CA SER A 502 -16.45 -6.69 -15.28
C SER A 502 -17.39 -5.52 -14.96
N ILE A 503 -16.82 -4.34 -14.78
CA ILE A 503 -17.53 -3.07 -14.57
C ILE A 503 -18.65 -2.85 -15.62
N PRO A 504 -18.42 -3.10 -16.94
CA PRO A 504 -19.48 -2.97 -17.94
C PRO A 504 -20.65 -3.93 -17.71
N MET A 505 -20.40 -5.19 -17.31
CA MET A 505 -21.49 -6.14 -17.03
C MET A 505 -22.31 -5.70 -15.82
N PHE A 506 -21.64 -5.24 -14.76
CA PHE A 506 -22.30 -4.74 -13.56
C PHE A 506 -23.27 -3.60 -13.88
N PHE A 507 -22.79 -2.56 -14.56
CA PHE A 507 -23.65 -1.45 -14.99
C PHE A 507 -24.71 -1.90 -15.99
N GLY A 508 -24.37 -2.80 -16.91
CA GLY A 508 -25.30 -3.39 -17.87
C GLY A 508 -26.54 -3.99 -17.21
N PHE A 509 -26.34 -4.87 -16.22
CA PHE A 509 -27.44 -5.45 -15.46
C PHE A 509 -28.13 -4.43 -14.54
N LEU A 510 -27.38 -3.49 -13.94
CA LEU A 510 -27.95 -2.43 -13.12
C LEU A 510 -28.95 -1.57 -13.93
N GLY A 511 -28.58 -1.17 -15.15
CA GLY A 511 -29.46 -0.45 -16.07
C GLY A 511 -30.66 -1.28 -16.53
N LEU A 512 -30.44 -2.57 -16.80
CA LEU A 512 -31.52 -3.49 -17.14
C LEU A 512 -32.55 -3.60 -16.01
N PHE A 513 -32.10 -3.74 -14.75
CA PHE A 513 -32.99 -3.81 -13.60
C PHE A 513 -33.73 -2.50 -13.37
N ASN A 514 -33.07 -1.35 -13.47
CA ASN A 514 -33.74 -0.06 -13.37
C ASN A 514 -34.79 0.10 -14.48
N LEU A 515 -34.47 -0.25 -15.72
CA LEU A 515 -35.41 -0.19 -16.83
C LEU A 515 -36.64 -1.08 -16.58
N PHE A 516 -36.45 -2.34 -16.18
CA PHE A 516 -37.58 -3.28 -16.02
C PHE A 516 -38.39 -3.08 -14.73
N PHE A 517 -37.75 -2.80 -13.59
CA PHE A 517 -38.47 -2.69 -12.32
C PHE A 517 -39.02 -1.29 -12.05
N LEU A 518 -38.42 -0.24 -12.62
CA LEU A 518 -38.87 1.14 -12.39
C LEU A 518 -39.72 1.69 -13.53
N SER A 519 -39.64 1.16 -14.76
CA SER A 519 -40.56 1.58 -15.83
C SER A 519 -42.05 1.35 -15.51
N PRO A 520 -42.48 0.30 -14.79
CA PRO A 520 -43.89 0.15 -14.40
C PRO A 520 -44.38 1.24 -13.43
N LEU A 521 -43.46 2.00 -12.80
CA LEU A 521 -43.81 3.13 -11.95
C LEU A 521 -44.15 4.40 -12.76
N LEU A 522 -43.75 4.50 -14.03
CA LEU A 522 -44.07 5.67 -14.87
C LEU A 522 -45.58 5.87 -15.05
N PRO A 523 -46.39 4.85 -15.41
CA PRO A 523 -47.84 4.99 -15.46
C PRO A 523 -48.44 5.35 -14.09
N LEU A 524 -47.92 4.78 -13.00
CA LEU A 524 -48.39 5.05 -11.64
C LEU A 524 -48.15 6.52 -11.25
N LEU A 525 -46.96 7.06 -11.55
CA LEU A 525 -46.61 8.46 -11.32
C LEU A 525 -47.45 9.41 -12.19
N HIS A 526 -47.78 9.01 -13.42
CA HIS A 526 -48.66 9.77 -14.30
C HIS A 526 -50.09 9.83 -13.74
N VAL A 527 -50.65 8.70 -13.27
CA VAL A 527 -51.99 8.65 -12.69
C VAL A 527 -52.08 9.40 -11.36
N THR A 528 -51.06 9.27 -10.51
CA THR A 528 -50.98 9.99 -9.22
C THR A 528 -50.64 11.47 -9.37
N ARG A 529 -50.32 11.93 -10.59
CA ARG A 529 -49.90 13.30 -10.92
C ARG A 529 -48.67 13.80 -10.16
N ILE A 530 -47.89 12.90 -9.56
CA ILE A 530 -46.60 13.23 -8.95
C ILE A 530 -45.63 13.63 -10.05
N GLU A 531 -45.59 12.88 -11.15
CA GLU A 531 -44.83 13.23 -12.35
C GLU A 531 -45.59 12.76 -13.60
N SER A 532 -46.20 13.70 -14.33
CA SER A 532 -46.90 13.37 -15.58
C SER A 532 -45.90 12.97 -16.66
N PHE A 533 -46.02 11.75 -17.18
CA PHE A 533 -45.26 11.27 -18.33
C PHE A 533 -45.63 12.04 -19.62
N ILE A 534 -44.65 12.75 -20.20
CA ILE A 534 -44.75 13.48 -21.47
C ILE A 534 -43.45 13.21 -22.23
N LEU A 535 -43.55 12.84 -23.51
CA LEU A 535 -42.36 12.59 -24.34
C LEU A 535 -41.62 13.92 -24.58
N PRO A 536 -40.28 13.92 -24.45
CA PRO A 536 -39.48 15.12 -24.67
C PRO A 536 -39.46 15.53 -26.15
N ASP A 537 -39.39 16.83 -26.39
CA ASP A 537 -39.15 17.39 -27.73
C ASP A 537 -37.75 17.01 -28.26
N ALA A 538 -37.48 17.24 -29.54
CA ALA A 538 -36.22 16.83 -30.18
C ALA A 538 -34.97 17.44 -29.52
N GLU A 539 -35.05 18.72 -29.12
CA GLU A 539 -33.97 19.43 -28.42
C GLU A 539 -33.74 18.83 -27.03
N THR A 540 -34.81 18.66 -26.25
CA THR A 540 -34.77 18.04 -24.93
C THR A 540 -34.22 16.61 -25.00
N SER A 541 -34.61 15.84 -26.01
CA SER A 541 -34.15 14.47 -26.24
C SER A 541 -32.64 14.41 -26.53
N LEU A 542 -32.11 15.40 -27.26
CA LEU A 542 -30.67 15.50 -27.57
C LEU A 542 -29.86 15.74 -26.29
N PHE A 543 -30.26 16.71 -25.47
CA PHE A 543 -29.57 16.98 -24.19
C PHE A 543 -29.75 15.85 -23.18
N LEU A 544 -30.91 15.19 -23.16
CA LEU A 544 -31.16 14.02 -22.32
C LEU A 544 -30.25 12.84 -22.70
N THR A 545 -30.09 12.60 -24.00
CA THR A 545 -29.17 11.57 -24.53
C THR A 545 -27.71 11.92 -24.24
N PHE A 546 -27.32 13.19 -24.42
CA PHE A 546 -25.99 13.68 -24.06
C PHE A 546 -25.68 13.45 -22.58
N ASN A 547 -26.60 13.84 -21.69
CA ASN A 547 -26.48 13.62 -20.26
C ASN A 547 -26.39 12.11 -19.93
N GLY A 548 -27.25 11.29 -20.52
CA GLY A 548 -27.22 9.86 -20.28
C GLY A 548 -25.92 9.18 -20.76
N LEU A 549 -25.34 9.59 -21.89
CA LEU A 549 -24.10 9.00 -22.42
C LEU A 549 -22.84 9.49 -21.70
N PHE A 550 -22.70 10.80 -21.48
CA PHE A 550 -21.49 11.39 -20.91
C PHE A 550 -21.58 11.60 -19.40
N GLY A 551 -22.76 11.99 -18.91
CA GLY A 551 -23.03 12.31 -17.50
C GLY A 551 -23.42 11.10 -16.65
N THR A 552 -23.75 9.97 -17.28
CA THR A 552 -24.07 8.73 -16.56
C THR A 552 -23.26 7.55 -17.09
N LEU A 553 -23.40 7.17 -18.36
CA LEU A 553 -22.75 5.96 -18.89
C LEU A 553 -21.21 6.01 -18.80
N LEU A 554 -20.57 6.99 -19.43
CA LEU A 554 -19.09 7.09 -19.45
C LEU A 554 -18.50 7.52 -18.10
N SER A 555 -19.12 8.52 -17.46
CA SER A 555 -18.59 9.08 -16.21
C SER A 555 -18.74 8.11 -15.04
N ASP A 556 -19.86 7.41 -14.88
CA ASP A 556 -20.01 6.45 -13.78
C ASP A 556 -19.11 5.23 -13.95
N TYR A 557 -18.77 4.87 -15.19
CA TYR A 557 -17.73 3.86 -15.47
C TYR A 557 -16.36 4.32 -14.96
N LEU A 558 -15.92 5.53 -15.33
CA LEU A 558 -14.63 6.09 -14.89
C LEU A 558 -14.60 6.35 -13.38
N TRP A 559 -15.74 6.71 -12.81
CA TRP A 559 -15.91 6.95 -11.38
C TRP A 559 -15.80 5.63 -10.59
N MET A 560 -16.45 4.56 -11.03
CA MET A 560 -16.31 3.24 -10.41
C MET A 560 -14.88 2.71 -10.54
N LEU A 561 -14.24 2.93 -11.69
CA LEU A 561 -12.81 2.64 -11.87
C LEU A 561 -11.95 3.40 -10.85
N SER A 562 -12.21 4.69 -10.65
CA SER A 562 -11.51 5.49 -9.64
C SER A 562 -11.68 4.93 -8.23
N ILE A 563 -12.90 4.54 -7.83
CA ILE A 563 -13.18 3.97 -6.51
C ILE A 563 -12.43 2.64 -6.29
N LEU A 564 -12.47 1.76 -7.30
CA LEU A 564 -11.85 0.45 -7.17
C LEU A 564 -10.33 0.54 -7.16
N MET A 565 -9.73 1.53 -7.85
CA MET A 565 -8.29 1.71 -7.94
C MET A 565 -7.66 2.62 -6.87
N ALA A 566 -8.26 3.79 -6.63
CA ALA A 566 -7.73 4.80 -5.70
C ALA A 566 -8.35 4.70 -4.30
N GLY A 567 -9.63 4.33 -4.23
CA GLY A 567 -10.38 4.17 -2.98
C GLY A 567 -11.61 5.08 -2.92
N PRO A 568 -12.69 4.65 -2.23
CA PRO A 568 -13.92 5.42 -2.01
C PRO A 568 -13.70 6.87 -1.58
N LEU A 569 -12.83 7.09 -0.59
CA LEU A 569 -12.67 8.42 0.00
C LEU A 569 -11.96 9.38 -0.97
N ILE A 570 -10.89 8.93 -1.64
CA ILE A 570 -10.13 9.74 -2.60
C ILE A 570 -11.02 10.14 -3.77
N ALA A 571 -11.80 9.20 -4.32
CA ALA A 571 -12.76 9.48 -5.39
C ALA A 571 -13.79 10.54 -4.95
N THR A 572 -14.32 10.43 -3.72
CA THR A 572 -15.33 11.36 -3.21
C THR A 572 -14.76 12.75 -2.89
N LEU A 573 -13.57 12.84 -2.33
CA LEU A 573 -12.88 14.11 -2.16
C LEU A 573 -12.56 14.76 -3.52
N GLY A 574 -12.25 13.94 -4.53
CA GLY A 574 -12.10 14.38 -5.91
C GLY A 574 -13.40 14.97 -6.47
N LEU A 575 -14.56 14.42 -6.11
CA LEU A 575 -15.85 14.98 -6.53
C LEU A 575 -16.10 16.39 -6.01
N SER A 576 -15.56 16.76 -4.84
CA SER A 576 -15.66 18.13 -4.34
C SER A 576 -15.01 19.17 -5.27
N LEU A 577 -14.06 18.75 -6.13
CA LEU A 577 -13.46 19.62 -7.16
C LEU A 577 -14.51 20.11 -8.18
N THR A 578 -15.64 19.40 -8.34
CA THR A 578 -16.73 19.86 -9.22
C THR A 578 -17.22 21.25 -8.82
N SER A 579 -17.26 21.59 -7.53
CA SER A 579 -17.66 22.92 -7.06
C SER A 579 -16.69 24.04 -7.49
N VAL A 580 -15.40 23.71 -7.64
CA VAL A 580 -14.37 24.63 -8.16
C VAL A 580 -14.57 24.83 -9.66
N PHE A 581 -14.79 23.75 -10.41
CA PHE A 581 -14.98 23.84 -11.86
C PHE A 581 -16.34 24.41 -12.26
N ALA A 582 -17.39 24.19 -11.45
CA ALA A 582 -18.73 24.68 -11.71
C ALA A 582 -18.80 26.22 -11.73
N MET A 583 -18.02 26.93 -10.92
CA MET A 583 -18.02 28.40 -10.95
C MET A 583 -17.28 28.97 -12.18
N VAL A 584 -16.28 28.25 -12.69
CA VAL A 584 -15.65 28.55 -13.99
C VAL A 584 -16.67 28.32 -15.13
N GLY A 585 -17.50 27.28 -15.00
CA GLY A 585 -18.62 26.98 -15.90
C GLY A 585 -19.77 27.99 -15.84
N GLY A 586 -20.12 28.51 -14.66
CA GLY A 586 -21.18 29.54 -14.50
C GLY A 586 -20.86 30.88 -15.17
N MET A 587 -19.59 31.11 -15.52
CA MET A 587 -19.14 32.24 -16.36
C MET A 587 -19.34 31.98 -17.86
N GLN A 588 -19.76 30.76 -18.25
CA GLN A 588 -20.11 30.31 -19.60
C GLN A 588 -21.58 30.57 -19.97
N ARG A 589 -22.25 31.55 -19.35
CA ARG A 589 -23.63 31.97 -19.74
C ARG A 589 -23.73 32.51 -21.19
N GLY A 590 -22.67 32.41 -21.99
CA GLY A 590 -22.60 32.76 -23.41
C GLY A 590 -21.81 31.76 -24.28
N LEU A 591 -21.78 30.46 -23.94
CA LEU A 591 -20.89 29.49 -24.59
C LEU A 591 -21.60 28.49 -25.53
N LEU A 592 -22.34 29.01 -26.51
CA LEU A 592 -22.55 28.28 -27.77
C LEU A 592 -21.57 28.71 -28.87
N THR A 593 -20.62 29.61 -28.57
CA THR A 593 -19.61 30.05 -29.53
C THR A 593 -18.21 29.91 -28.97
N LYS A 594 -17.45 28.99 -29.59
CA LYS A 594 -15.99 28.82 -29.53
C LYS A 594 -15.39 28.36 -28.19
N TRP A 595 -14.82 27.16 -28.26
CA TRP A 595 -13.78 26.61 -27.40
C TRP A 595 -12.77 27.68 -26.94
N GLN A 596 -12.86 28.09 -25.68
CA GLN A 596 -11.84 28.92 -25.02
C GLN A 596 -11.58 28.41 -23.61
N VAL A 597 -10.93 27.24 -23.50
CA VAL A 597 -10.17 26.87 -22.29
C VAL A 597 -8.97 27.82 -22.09
N VAL A 598 -8.58 28.55 -23.15
CA VAL A 598 -7.51 29.56 -23.16
C VAL A 598 -7.95 30.91 -22.54
N ASP A 599 -9.25 31.22 -22.45
CA ASP A 599 -9.71 32.50 -21.87
C ASP A 599 -9.62 32.57 -20.34
N LEU A 600 -9.38 31.43 -19.67
CA LEU A 600 -9.16 31.35 -18.23
C LEU A 600 -7.91 32.10 -17.76
N ILE A 601 -6.92 32.26 -18.66
CA ILE A 601 -5.64 32.91 -18.36
C ILE A 601 -5.65 34.40 -18.79
N PHE A 602 -6.52 34.80 -19.72
CA PHE A 602 -6.43 36.11 -20.38
C PHE A 602 -7.55 37.11 -20.08
N ARG A 603 -8.64 36.72 -19.40
CA ARG A 603 -9.66 37.70 -18.94
C ARG A 603 -9.63 37.87 -17.43
N HIS A 604 -9.49 39.13 -16.97
CA HIS A 604 -9.49 39.57 -15.58
C HIS A 604 -10.82 39.29 -14.84
N ALA A 605 -11.18 38.02 -14.63
CA ALA A 605 -12.27 37.62 -13.75
C ALA A 605 -11.86 37.92 -12.30
N ARG A 606 -12.53 38.89 -11.66
CA ARG A 606 -12.32 39.18 -10.23
C ARG A 606 -13.09 38.15 -9.41
N PHE A 607 -12.44 37.02 -9.10
CA PHE A 607 -12.96 36.06 -8.14
C PHE A 607 -13.00 36.68 -6.73
N SER A 608 -14.05 36.38 -5.96
CA SER A 608 -14.11 36.75 -4.55
C SER A 608 -12.95 36.08 -3.79
N THR A 609 -12.36 36.77 -2.82
CA THR A 609 -11.35 36.17 -1.93
C THR A 609 -11.87 34.91 -1.24
N GLY A 610 -13.17 34.86 -0.92
CA GLY A 610 -13.83 33.68 -0.35
C GLY A 610 -13.87 32.47 -1.30
N TYR A 611 -14.01 32.72 -2.61
CA TYR A 611 -13.98 31.65 -3.61
C TYR A 611 -12.57 31.09 -3.78
N VAL A 612 -11.57 31.96 -3.91
CA VAL A 612 -10.17 31.53 -4.10
C VAL A 612 -9.70 30.73 -2.89
N THR A 613 -9.98 31.23 -1.68
CA THR A 613 -9.66 30.51 -0.43
C THR A 613 -10.40 29.18 -0.34
N GLY A 614 -11.71 29.14 -0.63
CA GLY A 614 -12.49 27.92 -0.65
C GLY A 614 -11.96 26.89 -1.66
N ALA A 615 -11.69 27.31 -2.89
CA ALA A 615 -11.14 26.45 -3.94
C ALA A 615 -9.76 25.89 -3.57
N SER A 616 -8.88 26.70 -2.98
CA SER A 616 -7.59 26.23 -2.47
C SER A 616 -7.74 25.17 -1.38
N LEU A 617 -8.69 25.32 -0.45
CA LEU A 617 -8.95 24.33 0.59
C LEU A 617 -9.43 23.00 0.03
N ILE A 618 -10.27 23.01 -1.01
CA ILE A 618 -10.74 21.78 -1.68
C ILE A 618 -9.57 21.07 -2.36
N VAL A 619 -8.75 21.80 -3.13
CA VAL A 619 -7.58 21.24 -3.81
C VAL A 619 -6.57 20.70 -2.80
N LEU A 620 -6.30 21.44 -1.71
CA LEU A 620 -5.44 20.97 -0.64
C LEU A 620 -6.01 19.71 0.02
N GLY A 621 -7.31 19.65 0.34
CA GLY A 621 -7.94 18.46 0.90
C GLY A 621 -7.78 17.23 0.00
N PHE A 622 -7.97 17.40 -1.31
CA PHE A 622 -7.74 16.34 -2.29
C PHE A 622 -6.27 15.92 -2.37
N LEU A 623 -5.34 16.88 -2.43
CA LEU A 623 -3.90 16.62 -2.51
C LEU A 623 -3.36 15.99 -1.22
N PHE A 624 -3.77 16.44 -0.04
CA PHE A 624 -3.39 15.84 1.26
C PHE A 624 -3.88 14.40 1.39
N SER A 625 -5.07 14.09 0.87
CA SER A 625 -5.52 12.71 0.83
C SER A 625 -4.73 11.84 -0.15
N ASN A 626 -4.01 12.46 -1.11
CA ASN A 626 -3.25 11.78 -2.16
C ASN A 626 -1.72 11.88 -1.98
N SER A 627 -1.24 12.70 -1.03
CA SER A 627 0.17 13.09 -0.91
C SER A 627 1.07 11.95 -0.46
N GLU A 628 0.60 11.08 0.43
CA GLU A 628 1.34 9.85 0.79
C GLU A 628 1.61 8.94 -0.42
N VAL A 629 0.82 9.04 -1.50
CA VAL A 629 0.99 8.27 -2.75
C VAL A 629 1.91 9.01 -3.74
N MET A 630 1.79 10.34 -3.81
CA MET A 630 2.59 11.19 -4.68
C MET A 630 4.04 11.31 -4.22
N GLU A 631 4.29 11.43 -2.91
CA GLU A 631 5.64 11.57 -2.34
C GLU A 631 6.50 10.35 -2.66
N LYS A 632 5.99 9.14 -2.41
CA LYS A 632 6.65 7.85 -2.74
C LYS A 632 6.84 7.64 -4.24
N SER A 633 5.98 8.22 -5.09
CA SER A 633 6.05 8.08 -6.55
C SER A 633 7.03 9.08 -7.19
N VAL A 634 7.06 10.31 -6.68
CA VAL A 634 7.93 11.40 -7.13
C VAL A 634 9.37 11.12 -6.71
N GLU A 635 9.60 10.67 -5.48
CA GLU A 635 10.92 10.29 -4.99
C GLU A 635 11.55 9.15 -5.81
N LYS A 636 10.73 8.19 -6.24
CA LYS A 636 11.14 7.08 -7.13
C LYS A 636 11.41 7.54 -8.57
N MET A 637 10.78 8.63 -9.01
CA MET A 637 11.01 9.22 -10.33
C MET A 637 12.31 10.03 -10.35
N PHE A 638 12.59 10.78 -9.28
CA PHE A 638 13.85 11.51 -9.09
C PHE A 638 15.03 10.55 -8.97
N ARG A 639 14.94 9.48 -8.16
CA ARG A 639 15.99 8.44 -8.12
C ARG A 639 16.28 7.81 -9.48
N ARG A 640 15.25 7.58 -10.31
CA ARG A 640 15.45 7.04 -11.68
C ARG A 640 16.10 8.03 -12.64
N GLN A 641 15.88 9.33 -12.44
CA GLN A 641 16.57 10.36 -13.21
C GLN A 641 18.01 10.51 -12.76
N GLU A 642 18.27 10.36 -11.47
CA GLU A 642 19.61 10.38 -10.87
C GLU A 642 20.42 9.15 -11.30
N GLU A 643 19.85 7.95 -11.23
CA GLU A 643 20.43 6.70 -11.75
C GLU A 643 20.64 6.73 -13.28
N ARG A 644 19.82 7.47 -14.05
CA ARG A 644 20.05 7.67 -15.49
C ARG A 644 21.20 8.63 -15.75
N ARG A 645 21.31 9.71 -14.97
CA ARG A 645 22.44 10.65 -15.06
C ARG A 645 23.75 9.99 -14.68
N GLU A 646 23.75 9.11 -13.67
CA GLU A 646 24.93 8.34 -13.24
C GLU A 646 25.34 7.25 -14.24
N ARG A 647 24.43 6.75 -15.10
CA ARG A 647 24.77 5.81 -16.18
C ARG A 647 25.23 6.49 -17.46
N GLU A 648 24.92 7.77 -17.62
CA GLU A 648 25.32 8.59 -18.77
C GLU A 648 26.61 9.40 -18.50
N SER A 649 27.07 9.44 -17.25
CA SER A 649 28.38 9.96 -16.81
C SER A 649 29.41 8.84 -16.65
#